data_AF-A0A846KZ90-F1
#
_entry.id   AF-A0A846KZ90-F1
#
_cell.length_a   1.000
_cell.length_b   1.000
_cell.length_c   1.000
_cell.angle_alpha   90.00
_cell.angle_beta   90.00
_cell.angle_gamma   90.00
#
_symmetry.space_group_name_H-M   'P 1'
#
loop_
_entity.id
_entity.type
_entity.pdbx_description
1 polymer ?
#
loop_
_entity_poly.entity_id
_entity_poly.type
_entity_poly.pdbx_seq_one_letter_code
_entity_poly.pdbx_strand_id
1 'polypeptide(L)'
;MTTQIKNKIDKKKNILEITPIFFPPSSYNLRDFENFITSTQNQIESIIPKNILNDFNNAKTKDEIKNTFLKMNQALPYILHSNIAEEKLPFSVSFSFFSFSDLVEGISRFIFDMLNKWLTLTHPIDINANRSIKFKFKKFPQKTYYLSEYFINVSNEKEKSLIKRNIKSFIDEMKLIIMSANYTKNISSSILSKNSASAHMHNYISKFSKEKKLHEIKENLAFLMYKSPKIFDNDIFDSLHLTSLIFKGDFTTIRNPKHVSRIIAFSYFFKKSINQIKSQIQTNKRYVKLKILKTNLSTQKKPILGILIVMDLLYENEYFEKKYILESISQIIKNLRYLKNSFITDRRDPKVLSYYLEIEKKELNYFSLKEITDLKKKLSLAFSSKMKKLINPIYLPRNEEEILRNIIILTKQLNYVKDIPQVIISFDKQSSKEISFRVILLRLLKKDSLSLKDLFSYSKTLLKFSLDETKNVGLLKKNYPKEANVFKLSLNKFDFLRRDHSIDLRKARQTIFTELTNILGNFRDFNGGLLSKQLDAMENLKKIMLTNKKSSDFILEEFFYSIKPTIQQTIVDAKILKKLFLMFIKILKKEFKNSNCLIDTKTEKNQFYIIIKTPFTKIKDDIILAVKKLKFKSFETLTSSIDRNDQKTLGFALISKDITKKDLLYKTIIKEIEKSFKI
;
A
#
# COMPACT_ATOMS: atom_id res chain seq x y z
N MET A 1 -68.58 -18.78 38.43
CA MET A 1 -67.30 -18.61 39.16
C MET A 1 -66.26 -19.60 38.61
N THR A 2 -66.08 -19.78 37.31
CA THR A 2 -65.38 -18.89 36.35
C THR A 2 -63.99 -18.41 36.80
N THR A 3 -62.97 -19.14 36.33
CA THR A 3 -61.83 -18.55 35.60
C THR A 3 -60.89 -17.58 36.31
N GLN A 4 -60.76 -17.61 37.64
CA GLN A 4 -59.75 -16.78 38.35
C GLN A 4 -58.66 -17.54 39.13
N ILE A 5 -58.64 -18.88 39.10
CA ILE A 5 -57.65 -19.65 39.88
C ILE A 5 -56.63 -20.41 39.01
N LYS A 6 -56.81 -20.50 37.68
CA LYS A 6 -55.80 -21.06 36.75
C LYS A 6 -54.78 -20.05 36.19
N ASN A 7 -54.88 -18.78 36.55
CA ASN A 7 -53.95 -17.71 36.11
C ASN A 7 -53.13 -17.08 37.24
N LYS A 8 -53.01 -17.75 38.40
CA LYS A 8 -51.86 -17.50 39.27
C LYS A 8 -50.65 -18.18 38.63
N ILE A 9 -50.00 -17.43 37.76
CA ILE A 9 -48.69 -17.72 37.16
C ILE A 9 -47.83 -18.40 38.23
N ASP A 10 -47.50 -19.66 37.96
CA ASP A 10 -46.51 -20.47 38.65
C ASP A 10 -45.38 -19.59 39.22
N LYS A 11 -45.30 -19.53 40.54
CA LYS A 11 -44.26 -18.85 41.34
C LYS A 11 -42.92 -18.85 40.61
N LYS A 12 -42.43 -17.69 40.17
CA LYS A 12 -41.04 -17.39 39.76
C LYS A 12 -40.28 -18.56 39.10
N LYS A 13 -40.93 -19.37 38.26
CA LYS A 13 -40.21 -20.37 37.45
C LYS A 13 -39.40 -19.62 36.42
N ASN A 14 -38.08 -19.78 36.54
CA ASN A 14 -37.08 -19.08 35.77
C ASN A 14 -37.46 -19.07 34.28
N ILE A 15 -37.63 -17.89 33.68
CA ILE A 15 -38.13 -17.79 32.29
C ILE A 15 -37.17 -18.47 31.31
N LEU A 16 -35.91 -18.59 31.70
CA LEU A 16 -34.80 -19.20 30.98
C LEU A 16 -34.60 -20.70 31.31
N GLU A 17 -35.58 -21.36 31.94
CA GLU A 17 -35.51 -22.79 32.19
C GLU A 17 -35.37 -23.58 30.87
N ILE A 18 -34.35 -24.44 30.80
CA ILE A 18 -34.00 -25.21 29.60
C ILE A 18 -34.38 -26.68 29.71
N THR A 19 -34.65 -27.30 28.56
CA THR A 19 -34.74 -28.75 28.38
C THR A 19 -33.72 -29.23 27.35
N PRO A 20 -32.84 -30.18 27.70
CA PRO A 20 -31.92 -30.77 26.74
C PRO A 20 -32.69 -31.50 25.62
N ILE A 21 -32.11 -31.57 24.43
CA ILE A 21 -32.72 -32.29 23.29
C ILE A 21 -32.46 -33.81 23.37
N PHE A 22 -31.56 -34.24 24.26
CA PHE A 22 -31.24 -35.64 24.50
C PHE A 22 -31.64 -36.07 25.91
N PHE A 23 -31.85 -37.37 26.08
CA PHE A 23 -32.02 -38.00 27.39
C PHE A 23 -30.70 -38.64 27.81
N PRO A 24 -30.29 -38.50 29.09
CA PRO A 24 -29.14 -39.21 29.58
C PRO A 24 -29.40 -40.73 29.56
N PRO A 25 -28.38 -41.58 29.38
CA PRO A 25 -28.51 -43.02 29.50
C PRO A 25 -29.10 -43.41 30.86
N SER A 26 -29.81 -44.54 30.93
CA SER A 26 -30.43 -45.04 32.18
C SER A 26 -29.41 -45.31 33.29
N SER A 27 -28.14 -45.55 32.94
CA SER A 27 -27.03 -45.75 33.87
C SER A 27 -26.39 -44.44 34.37
N TYR A 28 -26.82 -43.28 33.89
CA TYR A 28 -26.23 -42.00 34.25
C TYR A 28 -26.82 -41.45 35.55
N ASN A 29 -25.98 -40.87 36.41
CA ASN A 29 -26.43 -40.26 37.65
C ASN A 29 -27.31 -39.02 37.36
N LEU A 30 -28.61 -39.13 37.64
CA LEU A 30 -29.58 -38.07 37.39
C LEU A 30 -29.23 -36.78 38.14
N ARG A 31 -28.64 -36.88 39.34
CA ARG A 31 -28.24 -35.71 40.14
C ARG A 31 -27.13 -34.91 39.47
N ASP A 32 -26.15 -35.58 38.88
CA ASP A 32 -25.04 -34.92 38.17
C ASP A 32 -25.53 -34.27 36.88
N PHE A 33 -26.48 -34.92 36.20
CA PHE A 33 -27.14 -34.36 35.02
C PHE A 33 -27.95 -33.09 35.38
N GLU A 34 -28.73 -33.12 36.45
CA GLU A 34 -29.47 -31.95 36.94
C GLU A 34 -28.52 -30.81 37.28
N ASN A 35 -27.43 -31.09 38.00
CA ASN A 35 -26.40 -30.09 38.31
C ASN A 35 -25.79 -29.48 37.04
N PHE A 36 -25.53 -30.28 36.01
CA PHE A 36 -25.05 -29.80 34.71
C PHE A 36 -26.06 -28.87 34.02
N ILE A 37 -27.35 -29.22 34.04
CA ILE A 37 -28.42 -28.38 33.49
C ILE A 37 -28.52 -27.06 34.26
N THR A 38 -28.52 -27.08 35.59
CA THR A 38 -28.56 -25.87 36.41
C THR A 38 -27.34 -24.98 36.17
N SER A 39 -26.14 -25.56 36.08
CA SER A 39 -24.92 -24.81 35.74
C SER A 39 -25.02 -24.14 34.37
N THR A 40 -25.57 -24.85 33.38
CA THR A 40 -25.80 -24.33 32.03
C THR A 40 -26.82 -23.17 32.06
N GLN A 41 -27.90 -23.29 32.82
CA GLN A 41 -28.90 -22.21 32.96
C GLN A 41 -28.28 -20.93 33.53
N ASN A 42 -27.51 -21.05 34.62
CA ASN A 42 -26.80 -19.93 35.21
C ASN A 42 -25.82 -19.29 34.21
N GLN A 43 -25.17 -20.11 33.38
CA GLN A 43 -24.29 -19.62 32.34
C GLN A 43 -25.04 -18.85 31.26
N ILE A 44 -26.19 -19.35 30.78
CA ILE A 44 -27.04 -18.64 29.81
C ILE A 44 -27.45 -17.28 30.34
N GLU A 45 -27.84 -17.21 31.61
CA GLU A 45 -28.14 -15.93 32.28
C GLU A 45 -26.94 -15.00 32.27
N SER A 46 -25.74 -15.48 32.57
CA SER A 46 -24.55 -14.64 32.54
C SER A 46 -24.18 -14.13 31.13
N ILE A 47 -24.58 -14.85 30.08
CA ILE A 47 -24.27 -14.51 28.70
C ILE A 47 -25.23 -13.49 28.10
N ILE A 48 -26.51 -13.55 28.48
CA ILE A 48 -27.54 -12.67 27.91
C ILE A 48 -27.29 -11.23 28.40
N PRO A 49 -27.33 -10.23 27.50
CA PRO A 49 -27.20 -8.82 27.89
C PRO A 49 -28.18 -8.39 28.99
N LYS A 50 -27.70 -7.61 29.98
CA LYS A 50 -28.49 -7.18 31.14
C LYS A 50 -29.82 -6.50 30.78
N ASN A 51 -29.86 -5.74 29.69
CA ASN A 51 -31.08 -5.11 29.19
C ASN A 51 -32.14 -6.16 28.79
N ILE A 52 -31.74 -7.25 28.14
CA ILE A 52 -32.66 -8.33 27.73
C ILE A 52 -33.07 -9.17 28.94
N LEU A 53 -32.17 -9.41 29.89
CA LEU A 53 -32.52 -10.04 31.17
C LEU A 53 -33.55 -9.23 31.95
N ASN A 54 -33.38 -7.91 32.01
CA ASN A 54 -34.36 -7.02 32.64
C ASN A 54 -35.71 -7.08 31.92
N ASP A 55 -35.72 -7.12 30.60
CA ASP A 55 -36.94 -7.34 29.81
C ASP A 55 -37.62 -8.68 30.16
N PHE A 56 -36.85 -9.76 30.41
CA PHE A 56 -37.41 -11.03 30.88
C PHE A 56 -37.99 -10.91 32.29
N ASN A 57 -37.27 -10.28 33.21
CA ASN A 57 -37.71 -10.09 34.60
C ASN A 57 -38.98 -9.22 34.72
N ASN A 58 -39.14 -8.27 33.80
CA ASN A 58 -40.27 -7.36 33.76
C ASN A 58 -41.47 -7.90 32.97
N ALA A 59 -41.28 -8.94 32.15
CA ALA A 59 -42.35 -9.52 31.34
C ALA A 59 -43.38 -10.26 32.22
N LYS A 60 -44.62 -9.78 32.21
CA LYS A 60 -45.75 -10.33 32.95
C LYS A 60 -46.70 -11.12 32.06
N THR A 61 -46.76 -10.80 30.77
CA THR A 61 -47.65 -11.46 29.80
C THR A 61 -46.89 -12.46 28.91
N LYS A 62 -47.61 -13.44 28.35
CA LYS A 62 -47.02 -14.41 27.39
C LYS A 62 -46.47 -13.72 26.14
N ASP A 63 -47.12 -12.64 25.69
CA ASP A 63 -46.69 -11.88 24.51
C ASP A 63 -45.44 -11.04 24.79
N GLU A 64 -45.32 -10.46 25.98
CA GLU A 64 -44.07 -9.80 26.41
C GLU A 64 -42.91 -10.80 26.46
N ILE A 65 -43.11 -11.99 27.04
CA ILE A 65 -42.09 -13.05 27.08
C ILE A 65 -41.67 -13.43 25.65
N LYS A 66 -42.65 -13.65 24.75
CA LYS A 66 -42.40 -13.97 23.34
C LYS A 66 -41.62 -12.86 22.64
N ASN A 67 -41.98 -11.61 22.85
CA ASN A 67 -41.28 -10.45 22.28
C ASN A 67 -39.85 -10.34 22.81
N THR A 68 -39.61 -10.62 24.09
CA THR A 68 -38.26 -10.66 24.66
C THR A 68 -37.42 -11.80 24.08
N PHE A 69 -38.01 -12.99 23.88
CA PHE A 69 -37.33 -14.07 23.14
C PHE A 69 -37.01 -13.69 21.69
N LEU A 70 -37.91 -12.95 21.01
CA LEU A 70 -37.64 -12.43 19.66
C LEU A 70 -36.48 -11.43 19.65
N LYS A 71 -36.44 -10.49 20.60
CA LYS A 71 -35.32 -9.55 20.77
C LYS A 71 -34.00 -10.29 21.03
N MET A 72 -34.01 -11.29 21.92
CA MET A 72 -32.83 -12.13 22.18
C MET A 72 -32.36 -12.85 20.92
N ASN A 73 -33.30 -13.46 20.19
CA ASN A 73 -33.04 -14.20 18.95
C ASN A 73 -32.44 -13.32 17.85
N GLN A 74 -32.82 -12.04 17.78
CA GLN A 74 -32.25 -11.07 16.83
C GLN A 74 -30.79 -10.71 17.15
N ALA A 75 -30.37 -10.84 18.40
CA ALA A 75 -29.03 -10.48 18.86
C ALA A 75 -28.07 -11.68 18.95
N LEU A 76 -28.52 -12.90 18.65
CA LEU A 76 -27.64 -14.08 18.51
C LEU A 76 -26.78 -13.99 17.24
N PRO A 77 -25.52 -14.48 17.25
CA PRO A 77 -24.88 -15.24 18.33
C PRO A 77 -24.21 -14.36 19.41
N TYR A 78 -24.28 -14.80 20.66
CA TYR A 78 -23.47 -14.22 21.74
C TYR A 78 -22.16 -14.98 21.88
N ILE A 79 -21.05 -14.24 21.91
CA ILE A 79 -19.71 -14.78 22.13
C ILE A 79 -19.08 -13.94 23.23
N LEU A 80 -18.74 -14.59 24.34
CA LEU A 80 -18.14 -13.97 25.52
C LEU A 80 -16.90 -14.74 25.95
N HIS A 81 -16.06 -14.07 26.75
CA HIS A 81 -14.90 -14.69 27.35
C HIS A 81 -14.74 -14.25 28.81
N SER A 82 -14.05 -15.04 29.62
CA SER A 82 -13.67 -14.65 30.99
C SER A 82 -12.69 -13.49 31.01
N ASN A 83 -12.57 -12.78 32.13
CA ASN A 83 -11.65 -11.63 32.24
C ASN A 83 -10.18 -12.10 32.17
N ILE A 84 -9.34 -11.37 31.43
CA ILE A 84 -7.93 -11.73 31.19
C ILE A 84 -6.99 -10.73 31.90
N ALA A 85 -7.52 -9.63 32.44
CA ALA A 85 -6.71 -8.46 32.81
C ALA A 85 -5.86 -8.62 34.09
N GLU A 86 -6.24 -9.49 35.03
CA GLU A 86 -5.73 -9.47 36.41
C GLU A 86 -5.25 -10.83 36.95
N GLU A 87 -5.28 -11.90 36.14
CA GLU A 87 -4.96 -13.25 36.63
C GLU A 87 -3.45 -13.54 36.63
N LYS A 88 -2.96 -14.17 37.72
CA LYS A 88 -1.60 -14.70 37.86
C LYS A 88 -1.48 -15.98 37.03
N LEU A 89 -0.38 -16.13 36.30
CA LEU A 89 -0.11 -17.33 35.48
C LEU A 89 0.25 -18.55 36.36
N PRO A 90 -0.08 -19.78 35.91
CA PRO A 90 -0.95 -20.12 34.78
C PRO A 90 -2.43 -19.95 35.13
N PHE A 91 -3.27 -19.61 34.15
CA PHE A 91 -4.73 -19.47 34.34
C PHE A 91 -5.52 -19.96 33.13
N SER A 92 -6.83 -20.18 33.30
CA SER A 92 -7.71 -20.67 32.25
C SER A 92 -8.68 -19.60 31.78
N VAL A 93 -8.66 -19.29 30.48
CA VAL A 93 -9.66 -18.42 29.84
C VAL A 93 -10.82 -19.26 29.33
N SER A 94 -12.05 -18.91 29.71
CA SER A 94 -13.23 -19.55 29.13
C SER A 94 -13.78 -18.72 27.97
N PHE A 95 -14.21 -19.39 26.90
CA PHE A 95 -14.89 -18.80 25.75
C PHE A 95 -16.27 -19.43 25.59
N SER A 96 -17.32 -18.65 25.81
CA SER A 96 -18.70 -19.07 25.72
C SER A 96 -19.33 -18.65 24.40
N PHE A 97 -19.94 -19.59 23.69
CA PHE A 97 -20.63 -19.40 22.42
C PHE A 97 -22.08 -19.83 22.57
N PHE A 98 -23.01 -18.89 22.39
CA PHE A 98 -24.44 -19.13 22.47
C PHE A 98 -25.11 -18.76 21.14
N SER A 99 -25.75 -19.73 20.50
CA SER A 99 -26.35 -19.59 19.16
C SER A 99 -27.52 -20.57 18.94
N PHE A 100 -28.12 -20.57 17.73
CA PHE A 100 -29.13 -21.57 17.35
C PHE A 100 -28.49 -22.93 17.07
N SER A 101 -29.13 -24.02 17.50
CA SER A 101 -28.61 -25.38 17.31
C SER A 101 -28.52 -25.78 15.85
N ASP A 102 -29.37 -25.23 14.99
CA ASP A 102 -29.38 -25.51 13.54
C ASP A 102 -28.09 -25.04 12.87
N LEU A 103 -27.28 -24.21 13.56
CA LEU A 103 -26.01 -23.70 13.06
C LEU A 103 -24.84 -24.64 13.37
N VAL A 104 -25.00 -25.64 14.23
CA VAL A 104 -23.87 -26.25 14.95
C VAL A 104 -23.16 -27.38 14.19
N GLU A 105 -23.79 -27.99 13.19
CA GLU A 105 -23.16 -29.05 12.40
C GLU A 105 -21.89 -28.53 11.71
N GLY A 106 -20.73 -29.00 12.18
CA GLY A 106 -19.41 -28.57 11.72
C GLY A 106 -18.83 -27.33 12.44
N ILE A 107 -19.65 -26.50 13.11
CA ILE A 107 -19.18 -25.30 13.80
C ILE A 107 -18.37 -25.64 15.05
N SER A 108 -18.65 -26.72 15.78
CA SER A 108 -17.87 -27.10 16.97
C SER A 108 -16.40 -27.38 16.62
N ARG A 109 -16.14 -28.16 15.56
CA ARG A 109 -14.78 -28.40 15.03
C ARG A 109 -14.15 -27.11 14.51
N PHE A 110 -14.94 -26.26 13.86
CA PHE A 110 -14.47 -24.97 13.37
C PHE A 110 -14.07 -24.01 14.49
N ILE A 111 -14.85 -23.92 15.58
CA ILE A 111 -14.52 -23.11 16.77
C ILE A 111 -13.18 -23.59 17.34
N PHE A 112 -13.01 -24.89 17.48
CA PHE A 112 -11.75 -25.49 17.96
C PHE A 112 -10.56 -25.12 17.07
N ASP A 113 -10.69 -25.25 15.75
CA ASP A 113 -9.64 -24.88 14.79
C ASP A 113 -9.32 -23.39 14.81
N MET A 114 -10.35 -22.55 14.95
CA MET A 114 -10.20 -21.10 14.99
C MET A 114 -9.52 -20.65 16.28
N LEU A 115 -9.90 -21.19 17.44
CA LEU A 115 -9.21 -20.90 18.70
C LEU A 115 -7.72 -21.23 18.58
N ASN A 116 -7.38 -22.38 18.00
CA ASN A 116 -5.99 -22.80 17.80
C ASN A 116 -5.19 -21.95 16.80
N LYS A 117 -5.80 -21.46 15.72
CA LYS A 117 -5.07 -20.74 14.66
C LYS A 117 -4.99 -19.22 14.87
N TRP A 118 -5.99 -18.64 15.53
CA TRP A 118 -6.14 -17.18 15.58
C TRP A 118 -5.68 -16.53 16.87
N LEU A 119 -5.85 -17.22 17.99
CA LEU A 119 -5.49 -16.66 19.29
C LEU A 119 -3.97 -16.71 19.51
N THR A 120 -3.27 -17.74 19.01
CA THR A 120 -1.80 -17.84 18.98
C THR A 120 -1.33 -18.26 17.58
N LEU A 121 -0.60 -17.38 16.88
CA LEU A 121 -0.18 -17.62 15.49
C LEU A 121 0.97 -18.64 15.36
N THR A 122 1.61 -19.02 16.48
CA THR A 122 2.90 -19.73 16.46
C THR A 122 2.87 -21.11 17.09
N HIS A 123 1.94 -21.39 18.00
CA HIS A 123 1.81 -22.67 18.71
C HIS A 123 0.33 -23.01 18.94
N PRO A 124 -0.04 -24.32 18.91
CA PRO A 124 -1.39 -24.75 19.25
C PRO A 124 -1.72 -24.37 20.70
N ILE A 125 -2.99 -24.07 20.96
CA ILE A 125 -3.47 -23.72 22.29
C ILE A 125 -3.92 -24.99 22.99
N ASP A 126 -3.52 -25.14 24.25
CA ASP A 126 -4.01 -26.22 25.10
C ASP A 126 -5.45 -25.90 25.55
N ILE A 127 -6.41 -26.55 24.90
CA ILE A 127 -7.82 -26.53 25.30
C ILE A 127 -8.03 -27.67 26.30
N ASN A 128 -8.14 -27.32 27.58
CA ASN A 128 -8.19 -28.29 28.69
C ASN A 128 -9.55 -28.98 28.82
N ALA A 129 -10.62 -28.28 28.45
CA ALA A 129 -11.97 -28.81 28.56
C ALA A 129 -12.90 -28.13 27.55
N ASN A 130 -13.95 -28.86 27.16
CA ASN A 130 -15.12 -28.27 26.54
C ASN A 130 -16.38 -28.75 27.26
N ARG A 131 -17.41 -27.92 27.25
CA ARG A 131 -18.77 -28.35 27.55
C ARG A 131 -19.71 -27.82 26.49
N SER A 132 -20.67 -28.64 26.07
CA SER A 132 -21.65 -28.21 25.10
C SER A 132 -22.98 -28.92 25.29
N ILE A 133 -24.05 -28.23 24.95
CA ILE A 133 -25.41 -28.75 25.07
C ILE A 133 -26.31 -28.13 24.01
N LYS A 134 -27.16 -28.98 23.43
CA LYS A 134 -28.31 -28.57 22.62
C LYS A 134 -29.57 -28.63 23.47
N PHE A 135 -30.35 -27.55 23.50
CA PHE A 135 -31.51 -27.43 24.37
C PHE A 135 -32.63 -26.60 23.74
N LYS A 136 -33.80 -26.60 24.38
CA LYS A 136 -34.93 -25.70 24.12
C LYS A 136 -35.29 -24.97 25.41
N PHE A 137 -35.83 -23.76 25.31
CA PHE A 137 -36.42 -23.10 26.49
C PHE A 137 -37.81 -23.68 26.76
N LYS A 138 -38.12 -24.06 28.00
CA LYS A 138 -39.43 -24.64 28.36
C LYS A 138 -40.59 -23.71 28.00
N LYS A 139 -40.42 -22.41 28.22
CA LYS A 139 -41.43 -21.38 27.90
C LYS A 139 -41.42 -20.93 26.43
N PHE A 140 -40.40 -21.33 25.66
CA PHE A 140 -40.30 -21.02 24.23
C PHE A 140 -39.68 -22.19 23.44
N PRO A 141 -40.39 -23.33 23.31
CA PRO A 141 -39.83 -24.57 22.76
C PRO A 141 -39.71 -24.60 21.23
N GLN A 142 -40.11 -23.52 20.54
CA GLN A 142 -40.18 -23.44 19.08
C GLN A 142 -38.81 -23.44 18.40
N LYS A 143 -37.75 -23.06 19.13
CA LYS A 143 -36.38 -22.98 18.61
C LYS A 143 -35.45 -23.84 19.45
N THR A 144 -34.49 -24.45 18.76
CA THR A 144 -33.40 -25.22 19.35
C THR A 144 -32.17 -24.33 19.46
N TYR A 145 -31.54 -24.37 20.62
CA TYR A 145 -30.40 -23.54 20.97
C TYR A 145 -29.20 -24.42 21.27
N TYR A 146 -28.03 -23.82 21.14
CA TYR A 146 -26.77 -24.46 21.46
C TYR A 146 -25.89 -23.53 22.25
N LEU A 147 -25.35 -24.07 23.34
CA LEU A 147 -24.32 -23.43 24.13
C LEU A 147 -23.08 -24.32 24.08
N SER A 148 -21.93 -23.71 23.85
CA SER A 148 -20.63 -24.35 24.05
C SER A 148 -19.66 -23.43 24.75
N GLU A 149 -18.89 -23.97 25.68
CA GLU A 149 -17.81 -23.28 26.34
C GLU A 149 -16.51 -24.06 26.20
N TYR A 150 -15.44 -23.33 25.89
CA TYR A 150 -14.09 -23.86 25.72
C TYR A 150 -13.18 -23.23 26.77
N PHE A 151 -12.40 -24.05 27.46
CA PHE A 151 -11.45 -23.62 28.48
C PHE A 151 -10.02 -23.74 27.93
N ILE A 152 -9.34 -22.62 27.84
CA ILE A 152 -8.01 -22.47 27.26
C ILE A 152 -7.01 -22.19 28.38
N ASN A 153 -5.96 -23.01 28.49
CA ASN A 153 -4.88 -22.74 29.42
C ASN A 153 -3.93 -21.69 28.86
N VAL A 154 -3.56 -20.70 29.69
CA VAL A 154 -2.59 -19.66 29.37
C VAL A 154 -1.41 -19.82 30.32
N SER A 155 -0.29 -20.27 29.79
CA SER A 155 0.85 -20.70 30.60
C SER A 155 1.95 -19.63 30.71
N ASN A 156 2.00 -18.68 29.77
CA ASN A 156 3.04 -17.64 29.75
C ASN A 156 2.51 -16.24 29.38
N GLU A 157 3.30 -15.21 29.71
CA GLU A 157 2.95 -13.79 29.47
C GLU A 157 2.86 -13.46 27.96
N LYS A 158 3.61 -14.18 27.12
CA LYS A 158 3.56 -13.97 25.66
C LYS A 158 2.20 -14.37 25.09
N GLU A 159 1.69 -15.55 25.46
CA GLU A 159 0.35 -16.02 25.11
C GLU A 159 -0.74 -15.09 25.64
N LYS A 160 -0.64 -14.68 26.91
CA LYS A 160 -1.56 -13.70 27.53
C LYS A 160 -1.64 -12.41 26.69
N SER A 161 -0.49 -11.87 26.28
CA SER A 161 -0.45 -10.65 25.47
C SER A 161 -1.03 -10.82 24.07
N LEU A 162 -0.81 -11.98 23.43
CA LEU A 162 -1.32 -12.30 22.09
C LEU A 162 -2.84 -12.50 22.09
N ILE A 163 -3.34 -13.28 23.05
CA ILE A 163 -4.78 -13.50 23.24
C ILE A 163 -5.46 -12.15 23.46
N LYS A 164 -4.95 -11.33 24.39
CA LYS A 164 -5.53 -10.00 24.68
C LYS A 164 -5.57 -9.08 23.46
N ARG A 165 -4.56 -9.15 22.59
CA ARG A 165 -4.51 -8.35 21.35
C ARG A 165 -5.51 -8.86 20.30
N ASN A 166 -5.64 -10.18 20.16
CA ASN A 166 -6.37 -10.80 19.06
C ASN A 166 -7.87 -11.06 19.38
N ILE A 167 -8.25 -11.07 20.66
CA ILE A 167 -9.58 -11.52 21.12
C ILE A 167 -10.75 -10.76 20.48
N LYS A 168 -10.63 -9.43 20.33
CA LYS A 168 -11.68 -8.62 19.71
C LYS A 168 -11.88 -8.98 18.25
N SER A 169 -10.78 -9.08 17.49
CA SER A 169 -10.81 -9.47 16.08
C SER A 169 -11.39 -10.87 15.91
N PHE A 170 -11.01 -11.80 16.79
CA PHE A 170 -11.52 -13.16 16.80
C PHE A 170 -13.04 -13.21 17.03
N ILE A 171 -13.56 -12.47 18.02
CA ILE A 171 -14.99 -12.43 18.31
C ILE A 171 -15.78 -11.86 17.13
N ASP A 172 -15.30 -10.78 16.53
CA ASP A 172 -15.96 -10.14 15.39
C ASP A 172 -16.00 -11.08 14.17
N GLU A 173 -14.91 -11.79 13.88
CA GLU A 173 -14.83 -12.80 12.82
C GLU A 173 -15.79 -13.97 13.09
N MET A 174 -15.78 -14.53 14.30
CA MET A 174 -16.62 -15.66 14.66
C MET A 174 -18.11 -15.32 14.58
N LYS A 175 -18.52 -14.11 14.99
CA LYS A 175 -19.90 -13.62 14.82
C LYS A 175 -20.28 -13.58 13.35
N LEU A 176 -19.43 -13.01 12.49
CA LEU A 176 -19.68 -12.94 11.06
C LEU A 176 -19.87 -14.33 10.44
N ILE A 177 -19.01 -15.29 10.80
CA ILE A 177 -19.06 -16.64 10.26
C ILE A 177 -20.35 -17.36 10.68
N ILE A 178 -20.68 -17.35 11.98
CA ILE A 178 -21.89 -17.99 12.50
C ILE A 178 -23.15 -17.35 11.89
N MET A 179 -23.17 -16.03 11.75
CA MET A 179 -24.27 -15.32 11.08
C MET A 179 -24.36 -15.71 9.59
N SER A 180 -23.24 -15.78 8.87
CA SER A 180 -23.22 -16.17 7.44
C SER A 180 -23.78 -17.57 7.19
N ALA A 181 -23.49 -18.52 8.09
CA ALA A 181 -24.05 -19.87 8.06
C ALA A 181 -25.57 -19.85 8.27
N ASN A 182 -26.08 -19.00 9.19
CA ASN A 182 -27.50 -18.83 9.45
C ASN A 182 -28.26 -18.27 8.23
N TYR A 183 -27.71 -17.24 7.60
CA TYR A 183 -28.30 -16.67 6.39
C TYR A 183 -28.33 -17.67 5.22
N THR A 184 -27.28 -18.48 5.06
CA THR A 184 -27.23 -19.50 4.00
C THR A 184 -28.31 -20.57 4.18
N LYS A 185 -28.54 -21.04 5.42
CA LYS A 185 -29.62 -21.99 5.72
C LYS A 185 -31.01 -21.35 5.57
N ASN A 186 -31.19 -20.10 6.02
CA ASN A 186 -32.46 -19.40 5.91
C ASN A 186 -32.84 -19.13 4.45
N ILE A 187 -31.88 -18.76 3.57
CA ILE A 187 -32.13 -18.59 2.13
C ILE A 187 -32.54 -19.92 1.47
N SER A 188 -32.00 -21.06 1.94
CA SER A 188 -32.44 -22.38 1.47
C SER A 188 -33.88 -22.72 1.90
N SER A 189 -34.36 -22.16 3.02
CA SER A 189 -35.74 -22.32 3.50
C SER A 189 -36.72 -21.22 3.05
N SER A 190 -36.24 -20.05 2.61
CA SER A 190 -37.03 -18.83 2.40
C SER A 190 -37.24 -18.45 0.92
N ILE A 191 -37.22 -19.41 -0.01
CA ILE A 191 -37.67 -19.17 -1.40
C ILE A 191 -39.18 -18.87 -1.47
N LEU A 192 -39.92 -18.94 -0.37
CA LEU A 192 -41.32 -18.54 -0.23
C LEU A 192 -41.51 -17.47 0.85
N SER A 193 -41.17 -16.21 0.56
CA SER A 193 -41.96 -15.03 0.96
C SER A 193 -41.17 -13.74 0.69
N LYS A 194 -41.86 -12.81 0.03
CA LYS A 194 -41.32 -11.53 -0.43
C LYS A 194 -41.62 -10.42 0.58
N ASN A 195 -40.72 -9.43 0.56
CA ASN A 195 -40.89 -8.03 0.94
C ASN A 195 -40.70 -7.66 2.42
N SER A 196 -39.51 -7.14 2.75
CA SER A 196 -39.30 -5.82 3.39
C SER A 196 -37.89 -5.70 3.99
N ALA A 197 -36.86 -5.41 3.18
CA ALA A 197 -35.56 -4.95 3.68
C ALA A 197 -34.64 -4.30 2.60
N SER A 198 -35.18 -3.66 1.57
CA SER A 198 -34.45 -3.39 0.31
C SER A 198 -33.12 -2.60 0.42
N ALA A 199 -32.99 -1.65 1.36
CA ALA A 199 -31.79 -0.81 1.44
C ALA A 199 -30.60 -1.46 2.21
N HIS A 200 -30.87 -2.12 3.35
CA HIS A 200 -29.84 -2.90 4.05
C HIS A 200 -29.53 -4.19 3.29
N MET A 201 -30.53 -4.81 2.67
CA MET A 201 -30.38 -6.04 1.89
C MET A 201 -29.51 -5.84 0.65
N HIS A 202 -29.48 -4.67 0.00
CA HIS A 202 -28.53 -4.42 -1.11
C HIS A 202 -27.05 -4.34 -0.66
N ASN A 203 -26.77 -3.71 0.49
CA ASN A 203 -25.41 -3.67 1.05
C ASN A 203 -24.97 -5.02 1.63
N TYR A 204 -25.88 -5.79 2.22
CA TYR A 204 -25.60 -7.15 2.68
C TYR A 204 -25.52 -8.15 1.53
N ILE A 205 -26.39 -8.12 0.52
CA ILE A 205 -26.31 -8.97 -0.70
C ILE A 205 -25.02 -8.70 -1.46
N SER A 206 -24.53 -7.45 -1.51
CA SER A 206 -23.26 -7.15 -2.16
C SER A 206 -22.03 -7.66 -1.38
N LYS A 207 -22.12 -7.80 -0.05
CA LYS A 207 -21.12 -8.49 0.79
C LYS A 207 -21.25 -10.02 0.70
N PHE A 208 -22.47 -10.57 0.79
CA PHE A 208 -22.78 -12.00 0.64
C PHE A 208 -22.44 -12.53 -0.74
N SER A 209 -22.65 -11.76 -1.81
CA SER A 209 -22.23 -12.12 -3.17
C SER A 209 -20.71 -12.22 -3.27
N LYS A 210 -19.96 -11.39 -2.54
CA LYS A 210 -18.50 -11.47 -2.48
C LYS A 210 -18.04 -12.69 -1.68
N GLU A 211 -18.70 -13.01 -0.57
CA GLU A 211 -18.37 -14.15 0.30
C GLU A 211 -18.75 -15.51 -0.29
N LYS A 212 -19.93 -15.64 -0.92
CA LYS A 212 -20.33 -16.85 -1.66
C LYS A 212 -19.40 -17.12 -2.83
N LYS A 213 -19.04 -16.07 -3.58
CA LYS A 213 -18.05 -16.21 -4.66
C LYS A 213 -16.67 -16.59 -4.12
N LEU A 214 -16.27 -16.07 -2.97
CA LEU A 214 -15.01 -16.46 -2.33
C LEU A 214 -15.02 -17.94 -1.92
N HIS A 215 -16.14 -18.43 -1.37
CA HIS A 215 -16.32 -19.84 -1.04
C HIS A 215 -16.26 -20.73 -2.29
N GLU A 216 -17.00 -20.39 -3.35
CA GLU A 216 -16.93 -21.10 -4.64
C GLU A 216 -15.50 -21.09 -5.22
N ILE A 217 -14.76 -19.97 -5.08
CA ILE A 217 -13.36 -19.92 -5.49
C ILE A 217 -12.50 -20.88 -4.65
N LYS A 218 -12.68 -20.92 -3.32
CA LYS A 218 -11.98 -21.85 -2.43
C LYS A 218 -12.24 -23.31 -2.81
N GLU A 219 -13.50 -23.68 -3.05
CA GLU A 219 -13.86 -25.04 -3.49
C GLU A 219 -13.22 -25.41 -4.82
N ASN A 220 -13.26 -24.50 -5.81
CA ASN A 220 -12.62 -24.72 -7.10
C ASN A 220 -11.09 -24.92 -6.97
N LEU A 221 -10.43 -24.19 -6.07
CA LEU A 221 -9.00 -24.33 -5.81
C LEU A 221 -8.69 -25.63 -5.03
N ALA A 222 -9.50 -25.97 -4.02
CA ALA A 222 -9.38 -27.23 -3.29
C ALA A 222 -9.52 -28.44 -4.22
N PHE A 223 -10.47 -28.39 -5.17
CA PHE A 223 -10.61 -29.40 -6.20
C PHE A 223 -9.36 -29.53 -7.08
N LEU A 224 -8.72 -28.41 -7.46
CA LEU A 224 -7.48 -28.44 -8.23
C LEU A 224 -6.31 -29.02 -7.44
N MET A 225 -6.22 -28.74 -6.13
CA MET A 225 -5.24 -29.37 -5.24
C MET A 225 -5.44 -30.88 -5.15
N TYR A 226 -6.68 -31.33 -4.96
CA TYR A 226 -7.01 -32.76 -4.94
C TYR A 226 -6.63 -33.45 -6.26
N LYS A 227 -6.95 -32.81 -7.40
CA LYS A 227 -6.69 -33.37 -8.74
C LYS A 227 -5.20 -33.35 -9.14
N SER A 228 -4.41 -32.40 -8.63
CA SER A 228 -3.01 -32.22 -9.05
C SER A 228 -2.12 -31.77 -7.88
N PRO A 229 -1.93 -32.63 -6.85
CA PRO A 229 -1.27 -32.27 -5.60
C PRO A 229 0.23 -31.95 -5.78
N LYS A 230 0.88 -32.53 -6.80
CA LYS A 230 2.28 -32.21 -7.14
C LYS A 230 2.46 -30.76 -7.61
N ILE A 231 1.40 -30.15 -8.14
CA ILE A 231 1.42 -28.81 -8.72
C ILE A 231 0.91 -27.78 -7.71
N PHE A 232 -0.20 -28.08 -7.04
CA PHE A 232 -0.90 -27.17 -6.13
C PHE A 232 -0.84 -27.68 -4.70
N ASP A 233 -0.21 -26.91 -3.81
CA ASP A 233 -0.11 -27.15 -2.38
C ASP A 233 -0.97 -26.16 -1.59
N ASN A 234 -0.88 -26.21 -0.25
CA ASN A 234 -1.65 -25.34 0.64
C ASN A 234 -1.38 -23.84 0.41
N ASP A 235 -0.21 -23.48 -0.13
CA ASP A 235 0.18 -22.08 -0.40
C ASP A 235 -0.68 -21.45 -1.51
N ILE A 236 -1.46 -22.24 -2.26
CA ILE A 236 -2.45 -21.68 -3.19
C ILE A 236 -3.54 -20.88 -2.47
N PHE A 237 -3.85 -21.21 -1.21
CA PHE A 237 -4.79 -20.44 -0.40
C PHE A 237 -4.19 -19.13 0.10
N ASP A 238 -2.88 -19.10 0.34
CA ASP A 238 -2.16 -17.85 0.56
C ASP A 238 -2.21 -16.99 -0.69
N SER A 239 -1.98 -17.58 -1.87
CA SER A 239 -2.15 -16.90 -3.16
C SER A 239 -3.58 -16.39 -3.35
N LEU A 240 -4.61 -17.11 -2.92
CA LEU A 240 -6.00 -16.64 -2.92
C LEU A 240 -6.16 -15.41 -2.01
N HIS A 241 -5.74 -15.49 -0.75
CA HIS A 241 -5.85 -14.39 0.21
C HIS A 241 -5.13 -13.15 -0.32
N LEU A 242 -3.90 -13.34 -0.76
CA LEU A 242 -3.05 -12.34 -1.37
C LEU A 242 -3.71 -11.73 -2.63
N THR A 243 -4.28 -12.54 -3.51
CA THR A 243 -4.90 -12.05 -4.74
C THR A 243 -6.23 -11.33 -4.46
N SER A 244 -6.95 -11.72 -3.41
CA SER A 244 -8.17 -11.02 -2.96
C SER A 244 -7.93 -9.56 -2.55
N LEU A 245 -6.73 -9.24 -2.04
CA LEU A 245 -6.30 -7.87 -1.72
C LEU A 245 -6.01 -7.03 -2.97
N ILE A 246 -5.60 -7.65 -4.08
CA ILE A 246 -5.27 -6.97 -5.34
C ILE A 246 -6.52 -6.78 -6.20
N PHE A 247 -7.41 -7.77 -6.21
CA PHE A 247 -8.62 -7.69 -7.00
C PHE A 247 -9.56 -6.62 -6.43
N LYS A 248 -9.80 -5.58 -7.21
CA LYS A 248 -10.81 -4.56 -6.85
C LYS A 248 -12.17 -5.22 -6.65
N GLY A 249 -12.98 -4.69 -5.73
CA GLY A 249 -14.34 -5.19 -5.48
C GLY A 249 -15.19 -5.31 -6.75
N ASP A 250 -15.04 -4.37 -7.68
CA ASP A 250 -15.73 -4.38 -8.98
C ASP A 250 -15.21 -5.45 -9.94
N PHE A 251 -13.99 -5.95 -9.73
CA PHE A 251 -13.41 -6.97 -10.59
C PHE A 251 -14.05 -8.33 -10.33
N THR A 252 -14.17 -8.71 -9.06
CA THR A 252 -14.69 -10.02 -8.61
C THR A 252 -16.22 -10.11 -8.71
N THR A 253 -16.93 -9.00 -8.58
CA THR A 253 -18.40 -8.96 -8.63
C THR A 253 -18.96 -9.26 -10.03
N ILE A 254 -18.29 -8.82 -11.10
CA ILE A 254 -18.81 -8.97 -12.48
C ILE A 254 -18.38 -10.30 -13.14
N ARG A 255 -17.42 -11.02 -12.54
CA ARG A 255 -16.80 -12.21 -13.16
C ARG A 255 -17.26 -13.52 -12.52
N ASN A 256 -17.23 -14.58 -13.32
CA ASN A 256 -17.59 -15.92 -12.87
C ASN A 256 -16.52 -16.47 -11.89
N PRO A 257 -16.90 -17.03 -10.73
CA PRO A 257 -15.98 -17.64 -9.76
C PRO A 257 -15.01 -18.66 -10.36
N LYS A 258 -15.46 -19.47 -11.33
CA LYS A 258 -14.59 -20.43 -12.05
C LYS A 258 -13.48 -19.73 -12.82
N HIS A 259 -13.76 -18.58 -13.43
CA HIS A 259 -12.77 -17.79 -14.15
C HIS A 259 -11.75 -17.16 -13.20
N VAL A 260 -12.23 -16.58 -12.09
CA VAL A 260 -11.36 -16.01 -11.05
C VAL A 260 -10.44 -17.09 -10.47
N SER A 261 -10.98 -18.29 -10.19
CA SER A 261 -10.21 -19.45 -9.72
C SER A 261 -9.12 -19.86 -10.71
N ARG A 262 -9.42 -19.86 -12.02
CA ARG A 262 -8.43 -20.14 -13.07
C ARG A 262 -7.31 -19.10 -13.10
N ILE A 263 -7.62 -17.81 -12.93
CA ILE A 263 -6.60 -16.76 -12.87
C ILE A 263 -5.63 -17.02 -11.71
N ILE A 264 -6.17 -17.30 -10.51
CA ILE A 264 -5.37 -17.55 -9.31
C ILE A 264 -4.51 -18.81 -9.49
N ALA A 265 -5.12 -19.91 -9.94
CA ALA A 265 -4.43 -21.17 -10.15
C ALA A 265 -3.30 -21.06 -11.18
N PHE A 266 -3.55 -20.43 -12.34
CA PHE A 266 -2.50 -20.24 -13.35
C PHE A 266 -1.42 -19.26 -12.90
N SER A 267 -1.78 -18.20 -12.16
CA SER A 267 -0.79 -17.26 -11.61
C SER A 267 0.14 -17.95 -10.62
N TYR A 268 -0.43 -18.71 -9.69
CA TYR A 268 0.32 -19.52 -8.72
C TYR A 268 1.24 -20.54 -9.43
N PHE A 269 0.67 -21.32 -10.35
CA PHE A 269 1.42 -22.33 -11.09
C PHE A 269 2.59 -21.72 -11.88
N PHE A 270 2.36 -20.61 -12.58
CA PHE A 270 3.41 -19.97 -13.37
C PHE A 270 4.53 -19.41 -12.49
N LYS A 271 4.20 -18.75 -11.37
CA LYS A 271 5.22 -18.27 -10.42
C LYS A 271 6.05 -19.42 -9.85
N LYS A 272 5.39 -20.50 -9.40
CA LYS A 272 6.07 -21.71 -8.89
C LYS A 272 7.00 -22.30 -9.94
N SER A 273 6.53 -22.44 -11.18
CA SER A 273 7.33 -22.99 -12.27
C SER A 273 8.55 -22.13 -12.62
N ILE A 274 8.42 -20.80 -12.63
CA ILE A 274 9.52 -19.88 -12.92
C ILE A 274 10.55 -19.92 -11.80
N ASN A 275 10.10 -19.93 -10.53
CA ASN A 275 10.99 -20.00 -9.37
C ASN A 275 11.74 -21.34 -9.30
N GLN A 276 11.07 -22.45 -9.62
CA GLN A 276 11.71 -23.77 -9.73
C GLN A 276 12.79 -23.78 -10.82
N ILE A 277 12.49 -23.29 -12.02
CA ILE A 277 13.46 -23.24 -13.12
C ILE A 277 14.65 -22.34 -12.74
N LYS A 278 14.41 -21.18 -12.12
CA LYS A 278 15.48 -20.28 -11.64
C LYS A 278 16.38 -20.93 -10.58
N SER A 279 15.82 -21.78 -9.72
CA SER A 279 16.59 -22.49 -8.69
C SER A 279 17.50 -23.57 -9.28
N GLN A 280 17.13 -24.13 -10.43
CA GLN A 280 17.85 -25.25 -11.06
C GLN A 280 18.81 -24.80 -12.16
N ILE A 281 18.50 -23.72 -12.88
CA ILE A 281 19.23 -23.28 -14.08
C ILE A 281 19.50 -21.78 -14.00
N GLN A 282 20.76 -21.42 -13.78
CA GLN A 282 21.20 -20.02 -13.73
C GLN A 282 21.54 -19.53 -15.15
N THR A 283 20.50 -19.26 -15.95
CA THR A 283 20.68 -18.65 -17.28
C THR A 283 20.22 -17.19 -17.28
N ASN A 284 20.89 -16.33 -18.07
CA ASN A 284 20.49 -14.94 -18.32
C ASN A 284 19.27 -14.82 -19.27
N LYS A 285 18.43 -15.86 -19.38
CA LYS A 285 17.26 -15.89 -20.26
C LYS A 285 16.00 -15.57 -19.47
N ARG A 286 15.18 -14.66 -19.99
CA ARG A 286 13.86 -14.35 -19.40
C ARG A 286 12.90 -15.51 -19.61
N TYR A 287 12.24 -15.92 -18.54
CA TYR A 287 11.14 -16.86 -18.54
C TYR A 287 9.81 -16.12 -18.55
N VAL A 288 9.09 -16.23 -19.66
CA VAL A 288 7.72 -15.70 -19.79
C VAL A 288 6.75 -16.86 -19.91
N LYS A 289 5.72 -16.88 -19.06
CA LYS A 289 4.58 -17.79 -19.15
C LYS A 289 3.32 -16.98 -19.45
N LEU A 290 2.65 -17.33 -20.56
CA LEU A 290 1.45 -16.66 -21.02
C LEU A 290 0.29 -17.64 -21.16
N LYS A 291 -0.88 -17.27 -20.63
CA LYS A 291 -2.14 -18.01 -20.79
C LYS A 291 -3.23 -17.08 -21.30
N ILE A 292 -3.95 -17.56 -22.31
CA ILE A 292 -5.17 -16.92 -22.80
C ILE A 292 -6.37 -17.70 -22.22
N LEU A 293 -7.29 -16.98 -21.60
CA LEU A 293 -8.49 -17.50 -20.95
C LEU A 293 -9.72 -16.94 -21.67
N LYS A 294 -10.57 -17.82 -22.22
CA LYS A 294 -11.88 -17.43 -22.75
C LYS A 294 -12.86 -17.27 -21.58
N THR A 295 -13.54 -16.14 -21.50
CA THR A 295 -14.57 -15.87 -20.49
C THR A 295 -15.67 -14.99 -21.06
N ASN A 296 -16.81 -14.94 -20.36
CA ASN A 296 -17.89 -13.98 -20.59
C ASN A 296 -18.13 -13.22 -19.27
N LEU A 297 -18.65 -11.99 -19.33
CA LEU A 297 -19.09 -11.27 -18.12
C LEU A 297 -20.42 -11.84 -17.65
N SER A 298 -20.69 -11.81 -16.34
CA SER A 298 -21.98 -12.27 -15.81
C SER A 298 -23.15 -11.41 -16.29
N THR A 299 -22.88 -10.14 -16.62
CA THR A 299 -23.88 -9.14 -17.04
C THR A 299 -24.10 -9.10 -18.56
N GLN A 300 -23.16 -9.59 -19.36
CA GLN A 300 -23.25 -9.60 -20.82
C GLN A 300 -22.62 -10.89 -21.37
N LYS A 301 -23.37 -11.66 -22.18
CA LYS A 301 -22.88 -12.86 -22.90
C LYS A 301 -21.92 -12.51 -24.06
N LYS A 302 -21.11 -11.45 -23.91
CA LYS A 302 -20.10 -11.08 -24.90
C LYS A 302 -18.82 -11.91 -24.68
N PRO A 303 -18.21 -12.43 -25.76
CA PRO A 303 -16.96 -13.18 -25.67
C PRO A 303 -15.78 -12.27 -25.35
N ILE A 304 -15.06 -12.59 -24.27
CA ILE A 304 -13.89 -11.85 -23.80
C ILE A 304 -12.69 -12.78 -23.75
N LEU A 305 -11.51 -12.22 -24.06
CA LEU A 305 -10.23 -12.88 -23.80
C LEU A 305 -9.54 -12.22 -22.62
N GLY A 306 -9.33 -13.01 -21.58
CA GLY A 306 -8.40 -12.72 -20.51
C GLY A 306 -6.99 -13.13 -20.90
N ILE A 307 -6.03 -12.25 -20.71
CA ILE A 307 -4.61 -12.47 -20.98
C ILE A 307 -3.87 -12.42 -19.65
N LEU A 308 -3.35 -13.56 -19.22
CA LEU A 308 -2.49 -13.70 -18.04
C LEU A 308 -1.05 -13.84 -18.50
N ILE A 309 -0.17 -12.99 -17.97
CA ILE A 309 1.26 -12.97 -18.25
C ILE A 309 1.97 -13.04 -16.91
N VAL A 310 2.88 -14.00 -16.75
CA VAL A 310 3.78 -14.07 -15.62
C VAL A 310 5.19 -14.13 -16.18
N MET A 311 6.07 -13.27 -15.71
CA MET A 311 7.44 -13.22 -16.17
C MET A 311 8.39 -12.89 -15.03
N ASP A 312 9.61 -13.36 -15.14
CA ASP A 312 10.65 -12.95 -14.23
C ASP A 312 11.30 -11.62 -14.66
N LEU A 313 11.82 -10.91 -13.67
CA LEU A 313 12.70 -9.77 -13.89
C LEU A 313 14.14 -10.25 -13.99
N LEU A 314 14.81 -9.82 -15.05
CA LEU A 314 16.26 -10.06 -15.23
C LEU A 314 17.08 -9.01 -14.49
N TYR A 315 16.54 -7.80 -14.32
CA TYR A 315 17.18 -6.71 -13.59
C TYR A 315 16.17 -6.02 -12.67
N GLU A 316 16.61 -5.55 -11.50
CA GLU A 316 15.76 -4.90 -10.49
C GLU A 316 15.06 -3.61 -11.00
N ASN A 317 15.53 -3.06 -12.11
CA ASN A 317 15.04 -1.82 -12.72
C ASN A 317 14.15 -2.05 -13.97
N GLU A 318 13.71 -3.27 -14.22
CA GLU A 318 12.81 -3.57 -15.34
C GLU A 318 11.37 -3.15 -15.01
N TYR A 319 10.79 -2.34 -15.89
CA TYR A 319 9.45 -1.78 -15.69
C TYR A 319 8.52 -2.15 -16.85
N PHE A 320 7.43 -2.86 -16.55
CA PHE A 320 6.40 -3.23 -17.52
C PHE A 320 5.10 -2.50 -17.25
N GLU A 321 4.62 -1.77 -18.25
CA GLU A 321 3.36 -1.04 -18.21
C GLU A 321 2.26 -1.69 -19.04
N LYS A 322 1.02 -1.45 -18.61
CA LYS A 322 -0.20 -1.78 -19.33
C LYS A 322 -0.18 -1.32 -20.80
N LYS A 323 0.32 -0.11 -21.06
CA LYS A 323 0.35 0.49 -22.41
C LYS A 323 1.12 -0.39 -23.40
N TYR A 324 2.26 -0.95 -22.98
CA TYR A 324 3.08 -1.82 -23.81
C TYR A 324 2.37 -3.13 -24.17
N ILE A 325 1.64 -3.71 -23.21
CA ILE A 325 0.85 -4.93 -23.45
C ILE A 325 -0.24 -4.65 -24.50
N LEU A 326 -0.95 -3.53 -24.35
CA LEU A 326 -2.01 -3.14 -25.28
C LEU A 326 -1.48 -2.81 -26.68
N GLU A 327 -0.34 -2.10 -26.78
CA GLU A 327 0.35 -1.86 -28.05
C GLU A 327 0.70 -3.18 -28.75
N SER A 328 1.28 -4.12 -28.00
CA SER A 328 1.67 -5.44 -28.53
C SER A 328 0.46 -6.27 -29.00
N ILE A 329 -0.66 -6.18 -28.29
CA ILE A 329 -1.91 -6.84 -28.70
C ILE A 329 -2.50 -6.18 -29.96
N SER A 330 -2.46 -4.84 -30.04
CA SER A 330 -3.04 -4.08 -31.16
C SER A 330 -2.35 -4.34 -32.49
N GLN A 331 -1.07 -4.73 -32.46
CA GLN A 331 -0.32 -5.15 -33.65
C GLN A 331 -0.78 -6.51 -34.18
N ILE A 332 -1.42 -7.33 -33.34
CA ILE A 332 -1.87 -8.69 -33.69
C ILE A 332 -3.35 -8.70 -34.04
N ILE A 333 -4.18 -8.01 -33.25
CA ILE A 333 -5.64 -7.96 -33.41
C ILE A 333 -6.07 -6.52 -33.69
N LYS A 334 -6.63 -6.29 -34.89
CA LYS A 334 -7.26 -5.03 -35.28
C LYS A 334 -8.62 -4.86 -34.58
N ASN A 335 -9.08 -3.62 -34.37
CA ASN A 335 -10.38 -3.30 -33.75
C ASN A 335 -10.59 -3.81 -32.31
N LEU A 336 -9.54 -3.77 -31.50
CA LEU A 336 -9.56 -4.13 -30.09
C LEU A 336 -10.23 -3.05 -29.21
N ARG A 337 -10.99 -3.47 -28.21
CA ARG A 337 -11.41 -2.65 -27.08
C ARG A 337 -10.93 -3.27 -25.77
N TYR A 338 -10.25 -2.46 -24.96
CA TYR A 338 -9.84 -2.84 -23.61
C TYR A 338 -11.03 -2.73 -22.65
N LEU A 339 -11.25 -3.76 -21.83
CA LEU A 339 -12.30 -3.72 -20.81
C LEU A 339 -11.83 -2.89 -19.61
N LYS A 340 -12.51 -1.75 -19.35
CA LYS A 340 -12.18 -0.89 -18.20
C LYS A 340 -12.23 -1.70 -16.89
N ASN A 341 -11.33 -1.40 -15.95
CA ASN A 341 -11.19 -2.09 -14.66
C ASN A 341 -10.84 -3.59 -14.71
N SER A 342 -10.33 -4.13 -15.83
CA SER A 342 -9.83 -5.52 -15.91
C SER A 342 -8.34 -5.70 -15.62
N PHE A 343 -7.55 -4.62 -15.66
CA PHE A 343 -6.10 -4.67 -15.48
C PHE A 343 -5.72 -4.90 -14.01
N ILE A 344 -4.98 -5.98 -13.77
CA ILE A 344 -4.46 -6.39 -12.47
C ILE A 344 -2.95 -6.56 -12.58
N THR A 345 -2.25 -6.11 -11.54
CA THR A 345 -0.80 -6.26 -11.41
C THR A 345 -0.46 -6.82 -10.04
N ASP A 346 0.33 -7.88 -10.01
CA ASP A 346 0.93 -8.39 -8.78
C ASP A 346 2.46 -8.26 -8.88
N ARG A 347 3.01 -7.40 -8.02
CA ARG A 347 4.42 -7.02 -7.95
C ARG A 347 5.07 -7.36 -6.60
N ARG A 348 4.43 -8.22 -5.80
CA ARG A 348 4.90 -8.50 -4.44
C ARG A 348 6.15 -9.37 -4.40
N ASP A 349 6.34 -10.20 -5.41
CA ASP A 349 7.59 -10.90 -5.62
C ASP A 349 8.53 -9.94 -6.38
N PRO A 350 9.66 -9.51 -5.78
CA PRO A 350 10.59 -8.58 -6.43
C PRO A 350 11.26 -9.18 -7.67
N LYS A 351 11.20 -10.51 -7.86
CA LYS A 351 11.84 -11.23 -8.97
C LYS A 351 10.84 -11.71 -10.03
N VAL A 352 9.54 -11.75 -9.73
CA VAL A 352 8.50 -12.26 -10.64
C VAL A 352 7.27 -11.34 -10.67
N LEU A 353 6.92 -10.87 -11.87
CA LEU A 353 5.76 -10.02 -12.11
C LEU A 353 4.62 -10.81 -12.72
N SER A 354 3.39 -10.53 -12.26
CA SER A 354 2.17 -11.06 -12.88
C SER A 354 1.25 -9.93 -13.33
N TYR A 355 0.75 -10.06 -14.55
CA TYR A 355 -0.15 -9.14 -15.21
C TYR A 355 -1.38 -9.88 -15.71
N TYR A 356 -2.55 -9.32 -15.48
CA TYR A 356 -3.80 -9.81 -16.05
C TYR A 356 -4.60 -8.67 -16.65
N LEU A 357 -5.19 -8.88 -17.83
CA LEU A 357 -6.07 -7.91 -18.48
C LEU A 357 -7.07 -8.59 -19.40
N GLU A 358 -8.18 -7.91 -19.69
CA GLU A 358 -9.23 -8.42 -20.57
C GLU A 358 -9.45 -7.51 -21.78
N ILE A 359 -9.70 -8.16 -22.93
CA ILE A 359 -9.96 -7.53 -24.21
C ILE A 359 -11.24 -8.09 -24.86
N GLU A 360 -11.92 -7.23 -25.59
CA GLU A 360 -13.07 -7.58 -26.44
C GLU A 360 -12.87 -6.99 -27.85
N LYS A 361 -13.56 -7.54 -28.85
CA LYS A 361 -13.65 -6.92 -30.17
C LYS A 361 -14.73 -5.82 -30.14
N LYS A 362 -14.53 -4.75 -30.91
CA LYS A 362 -15.54 -3.66 -31.03
C LYS A 362 -16.85 -4.17 -31.62
N GLU A 363 -16.77 -5.09 -32.57
CA GLU A 363 -17.90 -5.84 -33.11
C GLU A 363 -18.16 -7.06 -32.21
N LEU A 364 -19.41 -7.52 -32.08
CA LEU A 364 -19.83 -8.69 -31.28
C LEU A 364 -19.26 -10.04 -31.76
N ASN A 365 -18.16 -10.00 -32.52
CA ASN A 365 -17.52 -11.13 -33.16
C ASN A 365 -16.64 -11.91 -32.18
N TYR A 366 -16.65 -13.23 -32.32
CA TYR A 366 -15.76 -14.12 -31.57
C TYR A 366 -14.31 -13.97 -32.05
N PHE A 367 -13.36 -14.31 -31.16
CA PHE A 367 -11.95 -14.46 -31.53
C PHE A 367 -11.75 -15.81 -32.22
N SER A 368 -11.19 -15.79 -33.41
CA SER A 368 -10.85 -16.99 -34.16
C SER A 368 -9.74 -17.78 -33.47
N LEU A 369 -9.69 -19.10 -33.71
CA LEU A 369 -8.62 -19.94 -33.17
C LEU A 369 -7.24 -19.48 -33.65
N LYS A 370 -7.13 -19.06 -34.93
CA LYS A 370 -5.90 -18.52 -35.53
C LYS A 370 -5.42 -17.25 -34.81
N GLU A 371 -6.32 -16.32 -34.51
CA GLU A 371 -5.97 -15.12 -33.73
C GLU A 371 -5.46 -15.46 -32.33
N ILE A 372 -6.08 -16.42 -31.66
CA ILE A 372 -5.67 -16.83 -30.30
C ILE A 372 -4.30 -17.52 -30.33
N THR A 373 -4.04 -18.39 -31.31
CA THR A 373 -2.73 -19.04 -31.48
C THR A 373 -1.65 -18.03 -31.82
N ASP A 374 -1.95 -17.09 -32.72
CA ASP A 374 -1.02 -16.03 -33.11
C ASP A 374 -0.73 -15.09 -31.93
N LEU A 375 -1.76 -14.73 -31.15
CA LEU A 375 -1.61 -13.92 -29.94
C LEU A 375 -0.69 -14.62 -28.95
N LYS A 376 -0.89 -15.92 -28.70
CA LYS A 376 -0.05 -16.68 -27.77
C LYS A 376 1.40 -16.73 -28.22
N LYS A 377 1.66 -17.03 -29.50
CA LYS A 377 3.01 -17.19 -30.06
C LYS A 377 3.74 -15.85 -30.13
N LYS A 378 3.13 -14.83 -30.74
CA LYS A 378 3.74 -13.50 -30.96
C LYS A 378 3.96 -12.74 -29.66
N LEU A 379 3.03 -12.78 -28.71
CA LEU A 379 3.23 -12.12 -27.41
C LEU A 379 4.29 -12.81 -26.56
N SER A 380 4.34 -14.16 -26.55
CA SER A 380 5.38 -14.89 -25.84
C SER A 380 6.77 -14.53 -26.36
N LEU A 381 6.94 -14.44 -27.69
CA LEU A 381 8.18 -14.02 -28.34
C LEU A 381 8.50 -12.54 -28.09
N ALA A 382 7.50 -11.66 -28.16
CA ALA A 382 7.67 -10.24 -27.92
C ALA A 382 8.15 -9.96 -26.49
N PHE A 383 7.54 -10.57 -25.48
CA PHE A 383 7.90 -10.33 -24.08
C PHE A 383 9.19 -11.04 -23.65
N SER A 384 9.55 -12.16 -24.30
CA SER A 384 10.84 -12.82 -24.07
C SER A 384 12.01 -12.04 -24.68
N SER A 385 11.81 -11.35 -25.81
CA SER A 385 12.88 -10.64 -26.55
C SER A 385 12.91 -9.12 -26.36
N LYS A 386 11.75 -8.49 -26.07
CA LYS A 386 11.56 -7.05 -26.00
C LYS A 386 10.83 -6.68 -24.71
N MET A 387 11.57 -6.40 -23.63
CA MET A 387 11.10 -5.39 -22.69
C MET A 387 11.82 -4.10 -23.00
N LYS A 388 11.08 -2.99 -23.03
CA LYS A 388 11.69 -1.66 -22.95
C LYS A 388 12.45 -1.60 -21.63
N LYS A 389 13.79 -1.59 -21.68
CA LYS A 389 14.61 -1.00 -20.61
C LYS A 389 14.16 0.46 -20.54
N LEU A 390 13.27 0.83 -19.63
CA LEU A 390 12.81 2.21 -19.50
C LEU A 390 13.81 3.02 -18.70
N ILE A 391 15.03 3.06 -19.22
CA ILE A 391 15.70 4.34 -19.34
C ILE A 391 15.53 4.61 -20.82
N ASN A 392 14.52 5.40 -21.21
CA ASN A 392 14.63 6.03 -22.53
C ASN A 392 15.98 6.76 -22.44
N PRO A 393 17.02 6.37 -23.20
CA PRO A 393 18.18 7.22 -23.28
C PRO A 393 17.63 8.58 -23.71
N ILE A 394 17.86 9.61 -22.89
CA ILE A 394 17.56 10.97 -23.32
C ILE A 394 18.51 11.19 -24.49
N TYR A 395 17.99 11.02 -25.70
CA TYR A 395 18.72 11.35 -26.91
C TYR A 395 18.59 12.86 -27.04
N LEU A 396 19.45 13.57 -26.31
CA LEU A 396 19.70 14.97 -26.57
C LEU A 396 20.81 15.00 -27.62
N PRO A 397 20.51 15.28 -28.91
CA PRO A 397 21.56 15.43 -29.90
C PRO A 397 22.54 16.50 -29.42
N ARG A 398 23.82 16.33 -29.79
CA ARG A 398 24.88 17.26 -29.40
C ARG A 398 24.51 18.66 -29.90
N ASN A 399 24.18 19.55 -28.97
CA ASN A 399 23.98 20.96 -29.28
C ASN A 399 25.35 21.64 -29.38
N GLU A 400 25.91 21.65 -30.60
CA GLU A 400 27.21 22.28 -30.86
C GLU A 400 27.20 23.78 -30.54
N GLU A 401 26.08 24.46 -30.76
CA GLU A 401 25.93 25.88 -30.47
C GLU A 401 26.06 26.14 -28.97
N GLU A 402 25.46 25.30 -28.12
CA GLU A 402 25.59 25.40 -26.67
C GLU A 402 27.04 25.13 -26.21
N ILE A 403 27.72 24.14 -26.80
CA ILE A 403 29.14 23.88 -26.51
C ILE A 403 29.98 25.10 -26.87
N LEU A 404 29.85 25.62 -28.08
CA LEU A 404 30.59 26.79 -28.56
C LEU A 404 30.30 28.03 -27.69
N ARG A 405 29.03 28.26 -27.36
CA ARG A 405 28.62 29.33 -26.45
C ARG A 405 29.29 29.20 -25.08
N ASN A 406 29.29 28.01 -24.50
CA ASN A 406 29.94 27.76 -23.22
C ASN A 406 31.47 27.94 -23.30
N ILE A 407 32.11 27.49 -24.38
CA ILE A 407 33.53 27.73 -24.63
C ILE A 407 33.82 29.23 -24.68
N ILE A 408 33.04 30.02 -25.44
CA ILE A 408 33.20 31.48 -25.53
C ILE A 408 33.04 32.14 -24.16
N ILE A 409 32.05 31.71 -23.36
CA ILE A 409 31.81 32.22 -22.01
C ILE A 409 33.04 31.96 -21.12
N LEU A 410 33.57 30.73 -21.14
CA LEU A 410 34.76 30.37 -20.37
C LEU A 410 36.00 31.13 -20.85
N THR A 411 36.14 31.37 -22.15
CA THR A 411 37.28 32.10 -22.73
C THR A 411 37.40 33.53 -22.19
N LYS A 412 36.26 34.17 -21.90
CA LYS A 412 36.21 35.50 -21.27
C LYS A 412 36.60 35.51 -19.79
N GLN A 413 36.69 34.34 -19.14
CA GLN A 413 37.08 34.22 -17.73
C GLN A 413 38.59 34.06 -17.54
N LEU A 414 39.34 33.67 -18.59
CA LEU A 414 40.80 33.55 -18.55
C LEU A 414 41.44 34.82 -19.15
N ASN A 415 41.73 35.81 -18.30
CA ASN A 415 42.30 37.10 -18.69
C ASN A 415 43.78 37.24 -18.31
N TYR A 416 44.27 36.44 -17.36
CA TYR A 416 45.64 36.48 -16.86
C TYR A 416 46.31 35.11 -16.96
N VAL A 417 47.65 35.11 -17.09
CA VAL A 417 48.46 33.88 -17.20
C VAL A 417 48.40 33.03 -15.92
N LYS A 418 48.11 33.67 -14.78
CA LYS A 418 47.95 33.01 -13.46
C LYS A 418 46.53 32.50 -13.23
N ASP A 419 45.58 32.74 -14.13
CA ASP A 419 44.21 32.28 -13.93
C ASP A 419 44.15 30.75 -13.92
N ILE A 420 43.37 30.22 -12.97
CA ILE A 420 43.12 28.79 -12.84
C ILE A 420 42.19 28.29 -13.96
N PRO A 421 42.29 27.02 -14.36
CA PRO A 421 41.39 26.42 -15.35
C PRO A 421 39.91 26.60 -14.98
N GLN A 422 39.07 26.74 -16.00
CA GLN A 422 37.63 26.92 -15.84
C GLN A 422 36.90 25.69 -16.36
N VAL A 423 35.92 25.21 -15.59
CA VAL A 423 35.21 23.96 -15.90
C VAL A 423 33.70 24.16 -15.82
N ILE A 424 32.99 23.61 -16.80
CA ILE A 424 31.53 23.40 -16.74
C ILE A 424 31.27 21.90 -16.71
N ILE A 425 30.52 21.44 -15.70
CA ILE A 425 30.11 20.04 -15.57
C ILE A 425 28.58 19.98 -15.74
N SER A 426 28.15 19.30 -16.80
CA SER A 426 26.74 19.18 -17.16
C SER A 426 26.35 17.70 -17.26
N PHE A 427 25.16 17.35 -16.79
CA PHE A 427 24.62 16.00 -17.01
C PHE A 427 24.41 15.77 -18.51
N ASP A 428 24.91 14.65 -19.03
CA ASP A 428 24.83 14.32 -20.46
C ASP A 428 23.77 13.24 -20.71
N LYS A 429 23.99 12.05 -20.15
CA LYS A 429 23.09 10.91 -20.35
C LYS A 429 23.20 9.91 -19.21
N GLN A 430 22.24 9.00 -19.15
CA GLN A 430 22.28 7.82 -18.29
C GLN A 430 22.05 6.56 -19.13
N SER A 431 22.76 5.49 -18.77
CA SER A 431 22.58 4.13 -19.31
C SER A 431 22.07 3.19 -18.22
N SER A 432 21.92 1.91 -18.53
CA SER A 432 21.48 0.92 -17.54
C SER A 432 22.46 0.73 -16.37
N LYS A 433 23.75 1.00 -16.59
CA LYS A 433 24.82 0.75 -15.61
C LYS A 433 25.60 2.01 -15.25
N GLU A 434 25.51 3.07 -16.03
CA GLU A 434 26.37 4.24 -15.91
C GLU A 434 25.61 5.55 -15.98
N ILE A 435 26.14 6.57 -15.33
CA ILE A 435 25.71 7.96 -15.43
C ILE A 435 26.87 8.75 -16.04
N SER A 436 26.61 9.49 -17.11
CA SER A 436 27.62 10.24 -17.85
C SER A 436 27.38 11.74 -17.73
N PHE A 437 28.47 12.47 -17.53
CA PHE A 437 28.50 13.93 -17.51
C PHE A 437 29.45 14.42 -18.60
N ARG A 438 29.07 15.53 -19.23
CA ARG A 438 29.90 16.26 -20.16
C ARG A 438 30.65 17.33 -19.40
N VAL A 439 31.94 17.43 -19.68
CA VAL A 439 32.84 18.39 -19.07
C VAL A 439 33.45 19.23 -20.18
N ILE A 440 33.32 20.55 -20.03
CA ILE A 440 34.02 21.52 -20.86
C ILE A 440 35.08 22.15 -19.97
N LEU A 441 36.35 21.85 -20.26
CA LEU A 441 37.51 22.38 -19.57
C LEU A 441 38.18 23.41 -20.46
N LEU A 442 38.44 24.60 -19.93
CA LEU A 442 39.29 25.59 -20.56
C LEU A 442 40.53 25.83 -19.70
N ARG A 443 41.72 25.67 -20.29
CA ARG A 443 43.00 25.89 -19.62
C ARG A 443 43.99 26.63 -20.53
N LEU A 444 45.01 27.23 -19.92
CA LEU A 444 46.17 27.76 -20.65
C LEU A 444 47.21 26.65 -20.78
N LEU A 445 47.63 26.36 -22.00
CA LEU A 445 48.75 25.45 -22.25
C LEU A 445 50.06 26.15 -21.89
N LYS A 446 50.88 25.47 -21.09
CA LYS A 446 52.25 25.89 -20.72
C LYS A 446 53.22 24.93 -21.43
N LYS A 447 54.49 25.31 -21.56
CA LYS A 447 55.48 24.49 -22.29
C LYS A 447 55.58 23.05 -21.75
N ASP A 448 55.35 22.84 -20.46
CA ASP A 448 55.42 21.52 -19.80
C ASP A 448 54.04 20.94 -19.43
N SER A 449 52.94 21.46 -19.99
CA SER A 449 51.60 20.96 -19.63
C SER A 449 51.31 19.62 -20.31
N LEU A 450 51.06 18.59 -19.51
CA LEU A 450 50.62 17.28 -19.97
C LEU A 450 49.29 17.36 -20.75
N SER A 451 49.13 16.47 -21.73
CA SER A 451 47.87 16.32 -22.44
C SER A 451 46.78 15.81 -21.49
N LEU A 452 45.51 16.08 -21.81
CA LEU A 452 44.41 15.59 -20.98
C LEU A 452 44.38 14.06 -20.92
N LYS A 453 44.70 13.38 -22.02
CA LYS A 453 44.75 11.91 -22.06
C LYS A 453 45.80 11.36 -21.09
N ASP A 454 46.96 12.00 -21.03
CA ASP A 454 48.06 11.61 -20.14
C ASP A 454 47.69 11.84 -18.68
N LEU A 455 47.05 12.97 -18.36
CA LEU A 455 46.59 13.25 -17.00
C LEU A 455 45.63 12.16 -16.48
N PHE A 456 44.70 11.71 -17.32
CA PHE A 456 43.77 10.64 -16.95
C PHE A 456 44.43 9.25 -16.89
N SER A 457 45.40 8.95 -17.76
CA SER A 457 46.08 7.64 -17.77
C SER A 457 47.02 7.45 -16.58
N TYR A 458 47.69 8.51 -16.12
CA TYR A 458 48.54 8.46 -14.92
C TYR A 458 47.73 8.49 -13.61
N SER A 459 46.47 8.92 -13.66
CA SER A 459 45.60 8.97 -12.48
C SER A 459 44.93 7.63 -12.19
N LYS A 460 45.03 7.12 -10.96
CA LYS A 460 44.17 6.03 -10.46
C LYS A 460 42.78 6.61 -10.15
N THR A 461 41.94 6.74 -11.15
CA THR A 461 40.56 7.22 -11.00
C THR A 461 39.53 6.13 -11.25
N LEU A 462 38.39 6.24 -10.58
CA LEU A 462 37.19 5.43 -10.81
C LEU A 462 36.34 5.93 -12.00
N LEU A 463 36.73 7.04 -12.63
CA LEU A 463 36.02 7.64 -13.76
C LEU A 463 36.36 6.95 -15.09
N LYS A 464 35.33 6.66 -15.89
CA LYS A 464 35.53 6.30 -17.31
C LYS A 464 35.60 7.56 -18.15
N PHE A 465 36.79 7.83 -18.70
CA PHE A 465 37.08 9.00 -19.52
C PHE A 465 36.92 8.71 -21.02
N SER A 466 36.27 9.63 -21.74
CA SER A 466 36.28 9.66 -23.20
C SER A 466 36.38 11.09 -23.72
N LEU A 467 37.46 11.41 -24.44
CA LEU A 467 37.68 12.71 -25.07
C LEU A 467 36.83 12.83 -26.34
N ASP A 468 36.02 13.89 -26.44
CA ASP A 468 35.25 14.16 -27.65
C ASP A 468 36.03 15.10 -28.58
N GLU A 469 36.54 16.23 -28.06
CA GLU A 469 37.17 17.26 -28.88
C GLU A 469 38.18 18.11 -28.09
N THR A 470 39.24 18.54 -28.78
CA THR A 470 40.20 19.53 -28.28
C THR A 470 40.34 20.64 -29.31
N LYS A 471 40.22 21.90 -28.88
CA LYS A 471 40.25 23.10 -29.73
C LYS A 471 41.13 24.18 -29.12
N ASN A 472 41.94 24.82 -29.95
CA ASN A 472 42.64 26.06 -29.58
C ASN A 472 41.72 27.26 -29.86
N VAL A 473 41.39 28.02 -28.81
CA VAL A 473 40.35 29.07 -28.84
C VAL A 473 40.95 30.49 -28.71
N GLY A 474 42.19 30.64 -29.17
CA GLY A 474 42.93 31.89 -29.19
C GLY A 474 44.19 31.89 -28.32
N LEU A 475 44.91 33.00 -28.34
CA LEU A 475 46.15 33.21 -27.60
C LEU A 475 45.95 34.28 -26.52
N LEU A 476 46.43 34.01 -25.31
CA LEU A 476 46.57 35.02 -24.28
C LEU A 476 47.97 35.64 -24.38
N LYS A 477 48.02 36.98 -24.47
CA LYS A 477 49.28 37.75 -24.63
C LYS A 477 50.18 37.21 -25.75
N LYS A 478 49.59 36.74 -26.85
CA LYS A 478 50.25 36.17 -28.05
C LYS A 478 51.09 34.88 -27.83
N ASN A 479 51.40 34.48 -26.59
CA ASN A 479 52.33 33.39 -26.29
C ASN A 479 51.69 32.17 -25.60
N TYR A 480 50.50 32.30 -25.01
CA TYR A 480 49.88 31.24 -24.23
C TYR A 480 48.56 30.78 -24.89
N PRO A 481 48.53 29.62 -25.56
CA PRO A 481 47.31 29.13 -26.19
C PRO A 481 46.26 28.76 -25.14
N LYS A 482 45.02 29.20 -25.38
CA LYS A 482 43.84 28.75 -24.65
C LYS A 482 43.33 27.47 -25.28
N GLU A 483 43.38 26.38 -24.53
CA GLU A 483 42.91 25.07 -24.98
C GLU A 483 41.56 24.75 -24.33
N ALA A 484 40.56 24.52 -25.18
CA ALA A 484 39.25 24.02 -24.79
C ALA A 484 39.18 22.51 -25.05
N ASN A 485 38.84 21.75 -24.01
CA ASN A 485 38.62 20.32 -24.08
C ASN A 485 37.16 20.00 -23.76
N VAL A 486 36.52 19.23 -24.62
CA VAL A 486 35.18 18.69 -24.41
C VAL A 486 35.32 17.18 -24.28
N PHE A 487 34.89 16.65 -23.13
CA PHE A 487 35.01 15.22 -22.85
C PHE A 487 33.86 14.74 -21.98
N LYS A 488 33.70 13.43 -21.90
CA LYS A 488 32.70 12.77 -21.05
C LYS A 488 33.39 11.98 -19.96
N LEU A 489 32.76 12.03 -18.79
CA LEU A 489 33.11 11.23 -17.62
C LEU A 489 31.91 10.39 -17.24
N SER A 490 32.13 9.08 -17.07
CA SER A 490 31.07 8.16 -16.65
C SER A 490 31.39 7.49 -15.33
N LEU A 491 30.35 7.38 -14.50
CA LEU A 491 30.37 6.76 -13.18
C LEU A 491 29.44 5.55 -13.15
N ASN A 492 29.72 4.60 -12.24
CA ASN A 492 28.79 3.51 -11.96
C ASN A 492 27.49 4.08 -11.35
N LYS A 493 26.36 3.76 -11.97
CA LYS A 493 25.03 4.25 -11.55
C LYS A 493 24.63 3.76 -10.15
N PHE A 494 25.02 2.55 -9.78
CA PHE A 494 24.52 1.88 -8.58
C PHE A 494 24.97 2.57 -7.28
N ASP A 495 26.12 3.25 -7.29
CA ASP A 495 26.68 3.94 -6.13
C ASP A 495 25.88 5.20 -5.73
N PHE A 496 24.99 5.66 -6.63
CA PHE A 496 24.18 6.86 -6.48
C PHE A 496 22.67 6.55 -6.42
N LEU A 497 22.29 5.28 -6.27
CA LEU A 497 20.90 4.88 -6.16
C LEU A 497 20.37 5.15 -4.75
N ARG A 498 19.21 5.82 -4.65
CA ARG A 498 18.52 6.10 -3.40
C ARG A 498 17.57 4.94 -3.04
N ARG A 499 17.08 4.91 -1.80
CA ARG A 499 16.16 3.85 -1.29
C ARG A 499 14.83 3.78 -2.04
N ASP A 500 14.42 4.88 -2.66
CA ASP A 500 13.23 4.97 -3.53
C ASP A 500 13.54 4.65 -5.00
N HIS A 501 14.74 4.12 -5.28
CA HIS A 501 15.27 3.83 -6.61
C HIS A 501 15.47 5.06 -7.51
N SER A 502 15.39 6.28 -6.97
CA SER A 502 15.80 7.50 -7.68
C SER A 502 17.33 7.63 -7.71
N ILE A 503 17.87 8.38 -8.67
CA ILE A 503 19.31 8.59 -8.81
C ILE A 503 19.69 9.96 -8.23
N ASP A 504 20.69 9.97 -7.35
CA ASP A 504 21.27 11.21 -6.83
C ASP A 504 22.31 11.80 -7.78
N LEU A 505 21.84 12.57 -8.77
CA LEU A 505 22.72 13.26 -9.72
C LEU A 505 23.62 14.32 -9.06
N ARG A 506 23.24 14.87 -7.91
CA ARG A 506 24.04 15.88 -7.21
C ARG A 506 25.26 15.24 -6.58
N LYS A 507 25.05 14.13 -5.87
CA LYS A 507 26.14 13.32 -5.32
C LYS A 507 27.07 12.81 -6.42
N ALA A 508 26.52 12.33 -7.54
CA ALA A 508 27.32 11.91 -8.69
C ALA A 508 28.17 13.05 -9.28
N ARG A 509 27.59 14.24 -9.46
CA ARG A 509 28.32 15.43 -9.92
C ARG A 509 29.43 15.84 -8.93
N GLN A 510 29.17 15.76 -7.63
CA GLN A 510 30.16 16.07 -6.60
C GLN A 510 31.33 15.09 -6.65
N THR A 511 31.07 13.79 -6.81
CA THR A 511 32.13 12.80 -7.01
C THR A 511 32.97 13.12 -8.24
N ILE A 512 32.34 13.53 -9.36
CA ILE A 512 33.09 13.98 -10.54
C ILE A 512 33.94 15.20 -10.24
N PHE A 513 33.41 16.19 -9.52
CA PHE A 513 34.16 17.38 -9.15
C PHE A 513 35.39 17.00 -8.31
N THR A 514 35.22 16.18 -7.27
CA THR A 514 36.31 15.72 -6.40
C THR A 514 37.38 14.94 -7.17
N GLU A 515 36.98 13.98 -8.01
CA GLU A 515 37.90 13.21 -8.83
C GLU A 515 38.63 14.09 -9.86
N LEU A 516 37.92 15.03 -10.50
CA LEU A 516 38.54 16.00 -11.40
C LEU A 516 39.55 16.90 -10.68
N THR A 517 39.28 17.29 -9.43
CA THR A 517 40.22 18.11 -8.64
C THR A 517 41.48 17.32 -8.32
N ASN A 518 41.36 16.01 -8.07
CA ASN A 518 42.51 15.13 -7.88
C ASN A 518 43.36 14.99 -9.16
N ILE A 519 42.74 15.02 -10.33
CA ILE A 519 43.41 14.83 -11.64
C ILE A 519 44.01 16.13 -12.18
N LEU A 520 43.23 17.22 -12.16
CA LEU A 520 43.59 18.50 -12.77
C LEU A 520 44.20 19.51 -11.79
N GLY A 521 44.10 19.24 -10.49
CA GLY A 521 44.40 20.21 -9.44
C GLY A 521 43.31 21.26 -9.28
N ASN A 522 43.69 22.46 -8.83
CA ASN A 522 42.76 23.56 -8.57
C ASN A 522 42.16 24.10 -9.88
N PHE A 523 40.83 24.08 -9.97
CA PHE A 523 40.06 24.70 -11.06
C PHE A 523 38.80 25.35 -10.51
N ARG A 524 38.21 26.25 -11.31
CA ARG A 524 36.93 26.91 -10.98
C ARG A 524 35.77 26.20 -11.66
N ASP A 525 34.82 25.74 -10.86
CA ASP A 525 33.53 25.23 -11.33
C ASP A 525 32.58 26.38 -11.63
N PHE A 526 32.41 26.71 -12.91
CA PHE A 526 31.63 27.86 -13.36
C PHE A 526 30.13 27.72 -13.06
N ASN A 527 29.58 26.50 -13.13
CA ASN A 527 28.15 26.25 -12.92
C ASN A 527 27.81 25.58 -11.57
N GLY A 528 28.82 25.26 -10.74
CA GLY A 528 28.64 24.55 -9.46
C GLY A 528 28.49 25.42 -8.21
N GLY A 529 28.77 26.72 -8.28
CA GLY A 529 28.84 27.58 -7.08
C GLY A 529 27.53 27.69 -6.27
N LEU A 530 26.36 27.54 -6.90
CA LEU A 530 25.08 27.46 -6.18
C LEU A 530 24.87 26.07 -5.56
N LEU A 531 25.29 25.01 -6.25
CA LEU A 531 25.14 23.63 -5.80
C LEU A 531 26.00 23.33 -4.56
N SER A 532 27.25 23.81 -4.54
CA SER A 532 28.12 23.69 -3.37
C SER A 532 27.49 24.36 -2.14
N LYS A 533 27.07 25.62 -2.29
CA LYS A 533 26.38 26.36 -1.21
C LYS A 533 25.10 25.68 -0.73
N GLN A 534 24.36 25.01 -1.61
CA GLN A 534 23.16 24.24 -1.24
C GLN A 534 23.50 22.99 -0.42
N LEU A 535 24.60 22.30 -0.75
CA LEU A 535 25.09 21.15 0.00
C LEU A 535 25.55 21.59 1.39
N ASP A 536 26.34 22.67 1.48
CA ASP A 536 26.79 23.23 2.76
C ASP A 536 25.61 23.62 3.65
N ALA A 537 24.60 24.30 3.07
CA ALA A 537 23.40 24.69 3.79
C ALA A 537 22.58 23.47 4.29
N MET A 538 22.47 22.41 3.47
CA MET A 538 21.83 21.16 3.87
C MET A 538 22.59 20.46 5.00
N GLU A 539 23.92 20.37 4.91
CA GLU A 539 24.75 19.78 5.96
C GLU A 539 24.64 20.54 7.27
N ASN A 540 24.64 21.88 7.22
CA ASN A 540 24.41 22.72 8.38
C ASN A 540 23.02 22.50 8.98
N LEU A 541 21.98 22.36 8.14
CA LEU A 541 20.64 22.00 8.62
C LEU A 541 20.62 20.62 9.28
N LYS A 542 21.29 19.61 8.69
CA LYS A 542 21.42 18.26 9.26
C LYS A 542 22.13 18.28 10.62
N LYS A 543 23.23 19.03 10.75
CA LYS A 543 23.97 19.21 12.03
C LYS A 543 23.08 19.78 13.14
N ILE A 544 22.23 20.75 12.83
CA ILE A 544 21.32 21.35 13.85
C ILE A 544 20.14 20.42 14.19
N MET A 545 19.92 19.35 13.40
CA MET A 545 18.82 18.38 13.53
C MET A 545 19.18 17.08 14.25
N LEU A 546 20.40 16.95 14.82
CA LEU A 546 21.06 15.73 15.37
C LEU A 546 20.26 14.83 16.37
N THR A 547 18.98 15.08 16.65
CA THR A 547 18.14 14.25 17.52
C THR A 547 17.13 13.34 16.80
N ASN A 548 17.09 13.27 15.46
CA ASN A 548 16.08 12.47 14.76
C ASN A 548 16.65 11.25 14.02
N LYS A 549 16.00 10.08 14.21
CA LYS A 549 16.32 8.77 13.63
C LYS A 549 16.51 8.82 12.10
N LYS A 550 17.38 7.97 11.53
CA LYS A 550 17.65 7.78 10.07
C LYS A 550 16.44 7.80 9.11
N SER A 551 15.22 7.60 9.60
CA SER A 551 13.97 7.72 8.81
C SER A 551 13.58 9.18 8.49
N SER A 552 14.06 10.18 9.24
CA SER A 552 13.77 11.59 9.00
C SER A 552 14.65 12.23 7.92
N ASP A 553 15.81 11.66 7.63
CA ASP A 553 16.81 12.29 6.74
C ASP A 553 16.28 12.43 5.31
N PHE A 554 15.57 11.42 4.81
CA PHE A 554 14.97 11.48 3.48
C PHE A 554 13.85 12.54 3.40
N ILE A 555 13.02 12.65 4.45
CA ILE A 555 11.94 13.64 4.51
C ILE A 555 12.52 15.06 4.61
N LEU A 556 13.62 15.22 5.35
CA LEU A 556 14.34 16.47 5.47
C LEU A 556 14.93 16.91 4.13
N GLU A 557 15.53 16.00 3.38
CA GLU A 557 16.05 16.28 2.04
C GLU A 557 14.95 16.69 1.05
N GLU A 558 13.85 15.93 1.03
CA GLU A 558 12.69 16.24 0.19
C GLU A 558 12.12 17.62 0.53
N PHE A 559 12.03 17.93 1.83
CA PHE A 559 11.57 19.23 2.31
C PHE A 559 12.50 20.36 1.85
N PHE A 560 13.80 20.24 2.09
CA PHE A 560 14.76 21.28 1.75
C PHE A 560 14.78 21.57 0.26
N TYR A 561 14.74 20.54 -0.59
CA TYR A 561 14.73 20.75 -2.04
C TYR A 561 13.37 21.17 -2.60
N SER A 562 12.30 21.04 -1.82
CA SER A 562 10.99 21.62 -2.15
C SER A 562 10.92 23.14 -1.94
N ILE A 563 11.90 23.74 -1.27
CA ILE A 563 11.90 25.18 -0.96
C ILE A 563 12.01 26.02 -2.24
N LYS A 564 11.13 27.00 -2.36
CA LYS A 564 11.09 28.00 -3.43
C LYS A 564 11.04 29.42 -2.84
N PRO A 565 11.70 30.39 -3.50
CA PRO A 565 12.61 30.23 -4.64
C PRO A 565 13.91 29.47 -4.25
N THR A 566 14.55 28.80 -5.21
CA THR A 566 15.70 27.90 -4.97
C THR A 566 16.87 28.59 -4.25
N ILE A 567 17.03 29.91 -4.41
CA ILE A 567 18.04 30.71 -3.72
C ILE A 567 17.83 30.74 -2.18
N GLN A 568 16.59 30.55 -1.69
CA GLN A 568 16.30 30.50 -0.25
C GLN A 568 16.93 29.28 0.41
N GLN A 569 17.27 28.24 -0.36
CA GLN A 569 17.97 27.06 0.17
C GLN A 569 19.37 27.41 0.69
N THR A 570 19.97 28.52 0.24
CA THR A 570 21.32 28.93 0.64
C THR A 570 21.35 30.19 1.51
N ILE A 571 20.36 31.08 1.37
CA ILE A 571 20.35 32.38 2.06
C ILE A 571 19.67 32.29 3.44
N VAL A 572 18.66 31.43 3.60
CA VAL A 572 17.87 31.37 4.84
C VAL A 572 18.67 30.72 5.96
N ASP A 573 18.63 31.35 7.15
CA ASP A 573 19.20 30.77 8.36
C ASP A 573 18.60 29.39 8.65
N ALA A 574 19.46 28.39 8.85
CA ALA A 574 19.08 27.01 9.16
C ALA A 574 18.13 26.90 10.37
N LYS A 575 18.14 27.84 11.32
CA LYS A 575 17.18 27.90 12.44
C LYS A 575 15.74 28.10 11.98
N ILE A 576 15.52 28.89 10.92
CA ILE A 576 14.20 29.16 10.34
C ILE A 576 13.70 27.90 9.64
N LEU A 577 14.55 27.29 8.81
CA LEU A 577 14.24 26.04 8.12
C LEU A 577 13.94 24.91 9.10
N LYS A 578 14.67 24.84 10.22
CA LYS A 578 14.43 23.86 11.28
C LYS A 578 13.02 23.99 11.85
N LYS A 579 12.58 25.20 12.17
CA LYS A 579 11.25 25.44 12.73
C LYS A 579 10.15 25.05 11.74
N LEU A 580 10.27 25.48 10.49
CA LEU A 580 9.31 25.14 9.45
C LEU A 580 9.24 23.62 9.23
N PHE A 581 10.39 22.92 9.23
CA PHE A 581 10.43 21.47 9.12
C PHE A 581 9.77 20.75 10.31
N LEU A 582 9.99 21.21 11.55
CA LEU A 582 9.34 20.61 12.72
C LEU A 582 7.82 20.77 12.67
N MET A 583 7.33 21.94 12.21
CA MET A 583 5.89 22.13 11.98
C MET A 583 5.37 21.22 10.86
N PHE A 584 6.15 21.01 9.80
CA PHE A 584 5.83 20.09 8.72
C PHE A 584 5.67 18.64 9.23
N ILE A 585 6.62 18.13 10.02
CA ILE A 585 6.51 16.78 10.62
C ILE A 585 5.31 16.68 11.57
N LYS A 586 5.03 17.72 12.35
CA LYS A 586 3.88 17.77 13.26
C LYS A 586 2.56 17.68 12.50
N ILE A 587 2.39 18.41 11.39
CA ILE A 587 1.15 18.35 10.61
C ILE A 587 0.99 17.02 9.88
N LEU A 588 2.10 16.43 9.41
CA LEU A 588 2.05 15.16 8.69
C LEU A 588 1.43 14.05 9.55
N LYS A 589 1.74 14.02 10.85
CA LYS A 589 1.22 13.04 11.82
C LYS A 589 -0.26 13.25 12.19
N LYS A 590 -0.86 14.40 11.87
CA LYS A 590 -2.27 14.68 12.18
C LYS A 590 -3.19 14.09 11.11
N GLU A 591 -4.26 13.43 11.55
CA GLU A 591 -5.36 12.96 10.69
C GLU A 591 -6.45 14.03 10.55
N PHE A 592 -7.19 13.98 9.44
CA PHE A 592 -8.34 14.85 9.21
C PHE A 592 -9.49 14.39 10.11
N LYS A 593 -9.82 15.18 11.16
CA LYS A 593 -10.92 14.85 12.07
C LYS A 593 -12.28 15.25 11.48
N ASN A 594 -12.46 16.56 11.19
CA ASN A 594 -13.72 17.13 10.68
C ASN A 594 -13.54 18.11 9.50
N SER A 595 -12.31 18.50 9.17
CA SER A 595 -12.00 19.44 8.09
C SER A 595 -11.19 18.75 7.00
N ASN A 596 -11.50 19.06 5.73
CA ASN A 596 -10.73 18.60 4.58
C ASN A 596 -9.42 19.39 4.40
N CYS A 597 -9.07 20.27 5.33
CA CYS A 597 -7.82 21.02 5.34
C CYS A 597 -7.38 21.22 6.79
N LEU A 598 -6.09 21.03 7.06
CA LEU A 598 -5.48 21.33 8.36
C LEU A 598 -4.51 22.49 8.17
N ILE A 599 -4.57 23.46 9.07
CA ILE A 599 -3.68 24.62 9.07
C ILE A 599 -3.01 24.69 10.44
N ASP A 600 -1.69 24.89 10.47
CA ASP A 600 -0.92 25.16 11.69
C ASP A 600 -0.11 26.45 11.46
N THR A 601 -0.28 27.43 12.33
CA THR A 601 0.40 28.72 12.24
C THR A 601 1.28 28.96 13.45
N LYS A 602 2.38 29.69 13.26
CA LYS A 602 3.27 30.07 14.37
C LYS A 602 3.91 31.43 14.07
N THR A 603 3.90 32.32 15.05
CA THR A 603 4.57 33.62 14.97
C THR A 603 5.69 33.67 15.99
N GLU A 604 6.87 34.14 15.57
CA GLU A 604 8.00 34.31 16.46
C GLU A 604 8.85 35.50 16.02
N LYS A 605 8.88 36.58 16.83
CA LYS A 605 9.54 37.84 16.50
C LYS A 605 9.12 38.35 15.10
N ASN A 606 10.07 38.37 14.15
CA ASN A 606 9.89 38.83 12.77
C ASN A 606 9.61 37.69 11.78
N GLN A 607 9.24 36.52 12.29
CA GLN A 607 9.00 35.32 11.48
C GLN A 607 7.56 34.87 11.67
N PHE A 608 6.90 34.53 10.57
CA PHE A 608 5.55 33.99 10.57
C PHE A 608 5.51 32.74 9.70
N TYR A 609 5.07 31.64 10.27
CA TYR A 609 5.05 30.32 9.65
C TYR A 609 3.60 29.86 9.48
N ILE A 610 3.29 29.30 8.32
CA ILE A 610 2.01 28.65 8.03
C ILE A 610 2.31 27.30 7.36
N ILE A 611 1.75 26.23 7.90
CA ILE A 611 1.74 24.91 7.25
C ILE A 611 0.30 24.52 6.99
N ILE A 612 0.03 24.03 5.79
CA ILE A 612 -1.31 23.64 5.31
C ILE A 612 -1.22 22.21 4.80
N LYS A 613 -2.15 21.35 5.20
CA LYS A 613 -2.27 19.97 4.73
C LYS A 613 -3.68 19.77 4.16
N THR A 614 -3.78 19.35 2.90
CA THR A 614 -5.04 19.19 2.16
C THR A 614 -4.98 17.96 1.24
N PRO A 615 -6.07 17.22 1.02
CA PRO A 615 -6.12 16.15 0.02
C PRO A 615 -6.33 16.68 -1.41
N PHE A 616 -6.61 17.98 -1.59
CA PHE A 616 -7.01 18.54 -2.89
C PHE A 616 -5.87 19.29 -3.59
N THR A 617 -5.51 18.84 -4.80
CA THR A 617 -4.48 19.49 -5.64
C THR A 617 -4.87 20.91 -6.04
N LYS A 618 -6.16 21.15 -6.35
CA LYS A 618 -6.65 22.47 -6.78
C LYS A 618 -6.43 23.55 -5.72
N ILE A 619 -6.75 23.25 -4.45
CA ILE A 619 -6.51 24.16 -3.32
C ILE A 619 -5.03 24.53 -3.22
N LYS A 620 -4.13 23.55 -3.40
CA LYS A 620 -2.68 23.80 -3.36
C LYS A 620 -2.27 24.81 -4.44
N ASP A 621 -2.71 24.60 -5.67
CA ASP A 621 -2.30 25.44 -6.81
C ASP A 621 -2.89 26.86 -6.68
N ASP A 622 -4.16 26.97 -6.26
CA ASP A 622 -4.83 28.25 -6.04
C ASP A 622 -4.15 29.08 -4.94
N ILE A 623 -3.76 28.44 -3.82
CA ILE A 623 -3.00 29.11 -2.74
C ILE A 623 -1.63 29.59 -3.24
N ILE A 624 -0.87 28.75 -3.97
CA ILE A 624 0.44 29.14 -4.50
C ILE A 624 0.29 30.35 -5.44
N LEU A 625 -0.73 30.36 -6.30
CA LEU A 625 -1.01 31.46 -7.22
C LEU A 625 -1.40 32.73 -6.47
N ALA A 626 -2.26 32.63 -5.46
CA ALA A 626 -2.70 33.77 -4.66
C ALA A 626 -1.54 34.40 -3.87
N VAL A 627 -0.68 33.59 -3.26
CA VAL A 627 0.50 34.10 -2.54
C VAL A 627 1.50 34.75 -3.51
N LYS A 628 1.70 34.21 -4.72
CA LYS A 628 2.54 34.87 -5.74
C LYS A 628 2.03 36.26 -6.14
N LYS A 629 0.71 36.48 -6.16
CA LYS A 629 0.10 37.79 -6.47
C LYS A 629 0.39 38.86 -5.43
N LEU A 630 0.77 38.48 -4.20
CA LEU A 630 1.16 39.42 -3.15
C LEU A 630 2.49 40.14 -3.43
N LYS A 631 3.28 39.64 -4.40
CA LYS A 631 4.55 40.26 -4.85
C LYS A 631 5.52 40.59 -3.69
N PHE A 632 5.53 39.77 -2.64
CA PHE A 632 6.54 39.89 -1.59
C PHE A 632 7.95 39.72 -2.17
N LYS A 633 8.94 40.39 -1.55
CA LYS A 633 10.32 40.30 -2.02
C LYS A 633 10.79 38.84 -1.87
N SER A 634 11.60 38.39 -2.83
CA SER A 634 12.03 36.98 -2.92
C SER A 634 12.81 36.48 -1.69
N PHE A 635 13.35 37.40 -0.88
CA PHE A 635 14.04 37.13 0.39
C PHE A 635 13.16 37.22 1.64
N GLU A 636 11.96 37.79 1.52
CA GLU A 636 11.03 37.91 2.64
C GLU A 636 10.16 36.65 2.78
N THR A 637 9.92 35.91 1.69
CA THR A 637 9.01 34.75 1.72
C THR A 637 9.64 33.51 1.12
N LEU A 638 9.52 32.40 1.83
CA LEU A 638 9.86 31.08 1.33
C LEU A 638 8.61 30.20 1.32
N THR A 639 8.53 29.33 0.32
CA THR A 639 7.44 28.36 0.17
C THR A 639 8.01 26.95 0.00
N SER A 640 7.32 25.94 0.52
CA SER A 640 7.69 24.54 0.37
C SER A 640 6.44 23.72 0.05
N SER A 641 6.55 22.73 -0.84
CA SER A 641 5.42 21.85 -1.19
C SER A 641 5.87 20.41 -1.32
N ILE A 642 5.23 19.52 -0.57
CA ILE A 642 5.47 18.08 -0.63
C ILE A 642 4.14 17.34 -0.80
N ASP A 643 4.13 16.36 -1.69
CA ASP A 643 2.96 15.56 -2.04
C ASP A 643 3.21 14.10 -1.69
N ARG A 644 2.44 13.53 -0.75
CA ARG A 644 2.59 12.12 -0.29
C ARG A 644 1.23 11.48 -0.03
N ASN A 645 1.04 10.23 -0.48
CA ASN A 645 -0.16 9.41 -0.23
C ASN A 645 -1.48 10.18 -0.50
N ASP A 646 -1.57 10.84 -1.67
CA ASP A 646 -2.69 11.69 -2.07
C ASP A 646 -2.97 12.91 -1.17
N GLN A 647 -2.05 13.24 -0.27
CA GLN A 647 -2.08 14.44 0.56
C GLN A 647 -1.02 15.45 0.09
N LYS A 648 -1.41 16.72 0.06
CA LYS A 648 -0.60 17.87 -0.33
C LYS A 648 -0.29 18.67 0.93
N THR A 649 0.99 18.91 1.19
CA THR A 649 1.43 19.73 2.31
C THR A 649 2.19 20.94 1.81
N LEU A 650 1.71 22.12 2.15
CA LEU A 650 2.30 23.40 1.84
C LEU A 650 2.89 24.03 3.10
N GLY A 651 4.05 24.67 2.97
CA GLY A 651 4.67 25.45 4.02
C GLY A 651 5.03 26.84 3.51
N PHE A 652 4.80 27.84 4.34
CA PHE A 652 5.17 29.23 4.10
C PHE A 652 5.93 29.74 5.31
N ALA A 653 7.02 30.46 5.08
CA ALA A 653 7.61 31.30 6.11
C ALA A 653 7.84 32.72 5.57
N LEU A 654 7.29 33.70 6.27
CA LEU A 654 7.44 35.13 6.02
C LEU A 654 8.40 35.71 7.06
N ILE A 655 9.51 36.27 6.58
CA ILE A 655 10.55 36.94 7.36
C ILE A 655 10.36 38.45 7.14
N SER A 656 9.55 39.07 8.00
CA SER A 656 9.29 40.50 7.94
C SER A 656 8.98 41.08 9.32
N LYS A 657 9.43 42.32 9.54
CA LYS A 657 9.07 43.14 10.70
C LYS A 657 7.65 43.73 10.57
N ASP A 658 7.13 43.80 9.36
CA ASP A 658 5.84 44.38 9.05
C ASP A 658 4.70 43.41 9.39
N ILE A 659 3.86 43.81 10.35
CA ILE A 659 2.71 43.03 10.82
C ILE A 659 1.63 42.97 9.74
N THR A 660 1.46 44.02 8.93
CA THR A 660 0.43 44.07 7.89
C THR A 660 0.64 42.99 6.82
N LYS A 661 1.89 42.68 6.48
CA LYS A 661 2.24 41.60 5.56
C LYS A 661 1.86 40.22 6.10
N LYS A 662 1.95 40.01 7.42
CA LYS A 662 1.56 38.75 8.07
C LYS A 662 0.05 38.53 7.94
N ASP A 663 -0.73 39.55 8.27
CA ASP A 663 -2.19 39.51 8.17
C ASP A 663 -2.66 39.36 6.73
N LEU A 664 -2.01 40.06 5.80
CA LEU A 664 -2.29 39.94 4.38
C LEU A 664 -2.06 38.51 3.89
N LEU A 665 -0.91 37.91 4.22
CA LEU A 665 -0.60 36.52 3.85
C LEU A 665 -1.63 35.54 4.41
N TYR A 666 -1.96 35.67 5.70
CA TYR A 666 -2.91 34.78 6.36
C TYR A 666 -4.32 34.91 5.76
N LYS A 667 -4.83 36.14 5.61
CA LYS A 667 -6.15 36.41 5.02
C LYS A 667 -6.24 35.89 3.59
N THR A 668 -5.21 36.07 2.77
CA THR A 668 -5.18 35.55 1.40
C THR A 668 -5.27 34.03 1.36
N ILE A 669 -4.53 33.34 2.24
CA ILE A 669 -4.55 31.86 2.31
C ILE A 669 -5.93 31.35 2.76
N ILE A 670 -6.50 31.92 3.82
CA ILE A 670 -7.80 31.51 4.34
C ILE A 670 -8.89 31.74 3.30
N LYS A 671 -8.88 32.89 2.61
CA LYS A 671 -9.85 33.22 1.55
C LYS A 671 -9.89 32.17 0.43
N GLU A 672 -8.74 31.70 -0.04
CA GLU A 672 -8.69 30.67 -1.10
C GLU A 672 -9.16 29.29 -0.60
N ILE A 673 -8.87 28.97 0.66
CA ILE A 673 -9.34 27.73 1.29
C ILE A 673 -10.86 27.77 1.42
N GLU A 674 -11.44 28.85 1.93
CA GLU A 674 -12.89 29.02 2.08
C GLU A 674 -13.62 29.00 0.73
N LYS A 675 -13.07 29.70 -0.28
CA LYS A 675 -13.61 29.70 -1.65
C LYS A 675 -13.71 28.29 -2.22
N SER A 676 -12.74 27.44 -1.91
CA SER A 676 -12.68 26.07 -2.41
C SER A 676 -13.63 25.11 -1.67
N PHE A 677 -14.19 25.50 -0.52
CA PHE A 677 -15.18 24.74 0.24
C PHE A 677 -16.62 25.26 0.11
N LYS A 678 -16.82 26.38 -0.58
CA LYS A 678 -18.15 26.94 -0.93
C LYS A 678 -18.70 26.45 -2.28
N ILE A 679 -17.97 25.55 -2.95
CA ILE A 679 -18.38 24.84 -4.18
C ILE A 679 -18.60 23.38 -3.78
#